data_AF-A0A843L1K2-F1
#
_entry.id   AF-A0A843L1K2-F1
#
_cell.length_a   1.000
_cell.length_b   1.000
_cell.length_c   1.000
_cell.angle_alpha   90.00
_cell.angle_beta   90.00
_cell.angle_gamma   90.00
#
_symmetry.space_group_name_H-M   'P 1'
#
loop_
_entity.id
_entity.type
_entity.pdbx_description
1 polymer ?
#
loop_
_entity_poly.entity_id
_entity_poly.type
_entity_poly.pdbx_seq_one_letter_code
_entity_poly.pdbx_strand_id
1 'polypeptide(L)'
;MRAHEDEELGLIAAVRNLLTQSGGPGSGNGDTLAEPQGTVPAPWPDEVEIRGETDPDPGETDDTAAFPPVAAPESEDTRILARPGHTGDRRAADREDPIRALLDRIERRRMGEEAASPPSPVAEETGTTPAPFGILGRMRGRKDAGAPPLDEPDPVDDAGAPPLDESDPVDDAGVISVEELGNLADLILPKSATFTVDELSINHHEHRFDFVDNARVVSEFDDLFARAFSTTTLTAAEIAVPAEPEVQSRFGFLKKFYPTAGEIIEEYNLTLHGPLVDLSLRPTPGVEEIELYPVNEPYAYVRVTYDSTTHEYTYHVLEPVLTPGEQELLSEIKERLFETLNIATRDLTRDAAKKALRGAANTIVADYGIRLPPPGREKILYHVEKEFLGDGLIDPVMHDKYIEDISCDGVGSPIFVYHTTYESMRTSLVYRNAGELDSFVTKLAQRAGKYISIAEPMLDATMTDGSRIQMTLGSEVTAHGSTFTIRKFRDEPITPTDLIEWHTFSPLGIAFLWLAVENAKSCIFAGGTASGKTTTLNAISLFIPPLAKIVTLEDTRELKLPHPNWIPSITRDSFSQDGRGEIDMYELLRAALRQRPEYILVGEVRGREALTLFQAMSTGHVTYATMHADSVASAVHRLENPPIDVPRNMLSALSLVSIQVQARVGGQRIRRNKQLIEILDIDPRTNELITNEVFRWHPATDEIRYSGKSYILEQIMEDRGWSEERMREELKRRQEVLEWMRIKKIRHFRDVSKILVSYFRDPESVIERVRTDLYGEGSPA
;
A
#
# COMPACT_ATOMS: atom_id res chain seq x y z
N MET A 1 2.22 -36.55 -19.54
CA MET A 1 2.24 -36.44 -21.02
C MET A 1 0.89 -36.85 -21.58
N ARG A 2 0.59 -38.14 -21.87
CA ARG A 2 -0.68 -38.51 -22.53
C ARG A 2 -1.98 -37.97 -21.92
N ALA A 3 -2.03 -37.75 -20.61
CA ALA A 3 -3.23 -37.20 -19.94
C ALA A 3 -3.57 -35.74 -20.30
N HIS A 4 -2.64 -34.93 -20.82
CA HIS A 4 -2.93 -33.54 -21.23
C HIS A 4 -3.31 -33.40 -22.70
N GLU A 5 -2.87 -34.33 -23.57
CA GLU A 5 -3.21 -34.31 -25.01
C GLU A 5 -4.72 -34.55 -25.22
N ASP A 6 -5.35 -35.37 -24.37
CA ASP A 6 -6.79 -35.62 -24.39
C ASP A 6 -7.63 -34.42 -23.90
N GLU A 7 -7.10 -33.58 -22.99
CA GLU A 7 -7.80 -32.38 -22.50
C GLU A 7 -7.86 -31.27 -23.56
N GLU A 8 -6.76 -31.01 -24.27
CA GLU A 8 -6.74 -30.02 -25.36
C GLU A 8 -7.68 -30.42 -26.51
N LEU A 9 -7.69 -31.71 -26.89
CA LEU A 9 -8.61 -32.24 -27.90
C LEU A 9 -10.09 -32.12 -27.46
N GLY A 10 -10.37 -32.33 -26.17
CA GLY A 10 -11.70 -32.10 -25.58
C GLY A 10 -12.15 -30.63 -25.69
N LEU A 11 -11.26 -29.68 -25.38
CA LEU A 11 -11.55 -28.25 -25.48
C LEU A 11 -11.83 -27.81 -26.94
N ILE A 12 -11.01 -28.28 -27.89
CA ILE A 12 -11.17 -27.97 -29.31
C ILE A 12 -12.50 -28.50 -29.86
N ALA A 13 -12.94 -29.69 -29.43
CA ALA A 13 -14.24 -30.24 -29.79
C ALA A 13 -15.41 -29.41 -29.22
N ALA A 14 -15.31 -28.95 -27.97
CA ALA A 14 -16.33 -28.12 -27.33
C ALA A 14 -16.53 -26.76 -28.04
N VAL A 15 -15.44 -26.07 -28.38
CA VAL A 15 -15.49 -24.78 -29.10
C VAL A 15 -16.10 -24.93 -30.49
N ARG A 16 -15.83 -26.04 -31.19
CA ARG A 16 -16.37 -26.30 -32.53
C ARG A 16 -17.89 -26.56 -32.53
N ASN A 17 -18.41 -27.16 -31.45
CA ASN A 17 -19.85 -27.37 -31.26
C ASN A 17 -20.59 -26.07 -30.87
N LEU A 18 -19.95 -25.15 -30.13
CA LEU A 18 -20.57 -23.84 -29.84
C LEU A 18 -20.78 -22.99 -31.10
N LEU A 19 -19.85 -23.06 -32.07
CA LEU A 19 -19.88 -22.24 -33.29
C LEU A 19 -20.82 -22.76 -34.39
N THR A 20 -21.57 -23.84 -34.14
CA THR A 20 -22.45 -24.48 -35.14
C THR A 20 -23.94 -24.51 -34.75
N GLN A 21 -24.34 -23.93 -33.61
CA GLN A 21 -25.73 -23.94 -33.12
C GLN A 21 -26.37 -22.54 -33.01
N SER A 22 -26.61 -21.89 -34.15
CA SER A 22 -27.43 -20.67 -34.23
C SER A 22 -28.21 -20.59 -35.56
N GLY A 23 -29.42 -21.15 -35.63
CA GLY A 23 -30.11 -21.35 -36.92
C GLY A 23 -31.62 -21.70 -36.95
N GLY A 24 -32.44 -21.30 -35.97
CA GLY A 24 -33.92 -21.49 -36.00
C GLY A 24 -34.39 -22.95 -35.80
N PRO A 25 -35.69 -23.29 -36.01
CA PRO A 25 -36.88 -22.48 -36.37
C PRO A 25 -37.68 -22.03 -35.11
N GLY A 26 -38.75 -21.21 -35.10
CA GLY A 26 -39.95 -21.03 -35.96
C GLY A 26 -41.19 -21.58 -35.21
N SER A 27 -42.41 -21.02 -35.26
CA SER A 27 -43.01 -19.92 -36.05
C SER A 27 -44.16 -19.24 -35.26
N GLY A 28 -44.76 -18.14 -35.75
CA GLY A 28 -45.88 -17.49 -35.04
C GLY A 28 -46.40 -16.14 -35.57
N ASN A 29 -46.86 -16.08 -36.82
CA ASN A 29 -47.74 -15.03 -37.34
C ASN A 29 -48.90 -15.74 -38.05
N GLY A 30 -50.16 -15.33 -37.93
CA GLY A 30 -50.80 -14.26 -37.15
C GLY A 30 -52.29 -14.27 -37.52
N ASP A 31 -53.14 -13.40 -36.98
CA ASP A 31 -54.52 -13.36 -37.48
C ASP A 31 -55.29 -12.03 -37.32
N THR A 32 -55.99 -11.67 -38.40
CA THR A 32 -57.18 -10.80 -38.40
C THR A 32 -58.00 -11.12 -39.65
N LEU A 33 -59.09 -11.88 -39.51
CA LEU A 33 -60.44 -11.59 -40.04
C LEU A 33 -61.43 -12.71 -39.65
N ALA A 34 -62.69 -12.57 -40.06
CA ALA A 34 -63.84 -13.30 -39.50
C ALA A 34 -64.00 -14.78 -39.93
N GLU A 35 -64.87 -15.48 -39.19
CA GLU A 35 -65.49 -16.80 -39.44
C GLU A 35 -66.03 -17.00 -40.89
N PRO A 36 -66.36 -18.25 -41.39
CA PRO A 36 -66.71 -19.46 -40.61
C PRO A 36 -66.29 -20.86 -41.15
N GLN A 37 -66.48 -21.89 -40.29
CA GLN A 37 -66.82 -23.32 -40.55
C GLN A 37 -66.15 -24.13 -41.70
N GLY A 38 -65.59 -25.32 -41.40
CA GLY A 38 -65.49 -26.42 -42.40
C GLY A 38 -64.40 -27.49 -42.21
N THR A 39 -64.80 -28.75 -42.07
CA THR A 39 -64.04 -30.00 -41.93
C THR A 39 -63.03 -30.39 -43.05
N VAL A 40 -61.79 -30.80 -42.69
CA VAL A 40 -61.12 -32.15 -42.87
C VAL A 40 -61.45 -32.99 -44.15
N PRO A 41 -60.52 -33.71 -44.88
CA PRO A 41 -59.04 -33.95 -44.74
C PRO A 41 -58.17 -33.85 -46.05
N ALA A 42 -56.89 -34.30 -45.93
CA ALA A 42 -55.78 -34.71 -46.85
C ALA A 42 -56.09 -35.33 -48.27
N PRO A 43 -55.10 -35.73 -49.15
CA PRO A 43 -53.63 -35.93 -49.00
C PRO A 43 -52.69 -35.50 -50.20
N TRP A 44 -51.47 -36.08 -50.24
CA TRP A 44 -50.32 -36.09 -51.21
C TRP A 44 -50.68 -36.57 -52.66
N PRO A 45 -49.81 -36.58 -53.74
CA PRO A 45 -48.33 -36.80 -53.80
C PRO A 45 -47.50 -36.13 -54.97
N ASP A 46 -46.35 -36.78 -55.36
CA ASP A 46 -45.54 -36.77 -56.63
C ASP A 46 -44.42 -35.68 -56.83
N GLU A 47 -43.25 -35.82 -57.52
CA GLU A 47 -42.41 -36.91 -58.15
C GLU A 47 -40.94 -36.34 -58.48
N VAL A 48 -39.84 -36.94 -59.03
CA VAL A 48 -39.35 -38.28 -59.55
C VAL A 48 -37.76 -38.40 -59.54
N GLU A 49 -37.13 -39.33 -60.33
CA GLU A 49 -35.68 -39.72 -60.49
C GLU A 49 -34.68 -38.69 -61.19
N ILE A 50 -33.38 -38.89 -61.57
CA ILE A 50 -32.49 -40.08 -61.86
C ILE A 50 -30.92 -39.83 -61.92
N ARG A 51 -30.09 -40.87 -61.64
CA ARG A 51 -28.65 -41.27 -62.03
C ARG A 51 -27.47 -40.26 -62.20
N GLY A 52 -26.16 -40.64 -62.09
CA GLY A 52 -25.49 -41.89 -61.63
C GLY A 52 -24.08 -42.23 -62.25
N GLU A 53 -23.20 -42.92 -61.49
CA GLU A 53 -21.97 -43.74 -61.88
C GLU A 53 -20.70 -43.02 -62.44
N THR A 54 -19.42 -43.49 -62.36
CA THR A 54 -18.74 -44.76 -61.89
C THR A 54 -17.25 -44.56 -61.46
N ASP A 55 -16.59 -45.59 -60.90
CA ASP A 55 -15.14 -45.77 -60.52
C ASP A 55 -14.54 -47.00 -61.30
N PRO A 56 -13.27 -47.52 -61.19
CA PRO A 56 -12.04 -47.17 -60.41
C PRO A 56 -10.63 -47.31 -61.12
N ASP A 57 -9.52 -47.01 -60.38
CA ASP A 57 -8.07 -47.47 -60.31
C ASP A 57 -7.35 -48.30 -61.46
N PRO A 58 -5.98 -48.52 -61.52
CA PRO A 58 -4.82 -48.12 -60.67
C PRO A 58 -3.48 -47.67 -61.41
N GLY A 59 -2.35 -47.41 -60.69
CA GLY A 59 -0.97 -47.28 -61.28
C GLY A 59 0.21 -46.83 -60.36
N GLU A 60 1.48 -47.09 -60.73
CA GLU A 60 2.72 -46.91 -59.89
C GLU A 60 3.82 -45.96 -60.47
N THR A 61 4.61 -45.29 -59.59
CA THR A 61 6.05 -44.77 -59.74
C THR A 61 6.40 -43.77 -60.89
N ASP A 62 7.42 -42.88 -60.86
CA ASP A 62 8.69 -42.76 -60.09
C ASP A 62 9.36 -41.33 -60.10
N ASP A 63 10.49 -41.16 -59.37
CA ASP A 63 11.70 -40.30 -59.58
C ASP A 63 11.79 -38.72 -59.48
N THR A 64 12.41 -38.24 -58.37
CA THR A 64 13.56 -37.27 -58.23
C THR A 64 13.59 -35.71 -58.36
N ALA A 65 14.54 -35.13 -57.56
CA ALA A 65 15.40 -33.92 -57.73
C ALA A 65 14.90 -32.49 -57.32
N ALA A 66 15.73 -31.49 -56.88
CA ALA A 66 17.06 -31.44 -56.21
C ALA A 66 17.42 -30.00 -55.69
N PHE A 67 18.42 -29.86 -54.78
CA PHE A 67 19.12 -28.60 -54.34
C PHE A 67 20.31 -28.24 -55.30
N PRO A 68 21.29 -27.28 -55.09
CA PRO A 68 21.65 -26.31 -54.00
C PRO A 68 22.04 -24.88 -54.59
N PRO A 69 23.11 -24.08 -54.22
CA PRO A 69 23.95 -23.90 -53.01
C PRO A 69 24.28 -22.43 -52.54
N VAL A 70 24.97 -22.38 -51.40
CA VAL A 70 25.75 -21.33 -50.66
C VAL A 70 26.80 -20.51 -51.46
N ALA A 71 27.12 -19.26 -51.04
CA ALA A 71 28.49 -18.65 -51.03
C ALA A 71 28.60 -17.27 -50.32
N ALA A 72 29.80 -16.91 -49.83
CA ALA A 72 30.26 -15.57 -49.42
C ALA A 72 31.77 -15.40 -49.76
N PRO A 73 32.32 -14.17 -49.84
CA PRO A 73 33.72 -13.95 -49.44
C PRO A 73 34.03 -12.58 -48.79
N GLU A 74 35.28 -12.40 -48.35
CA GLU A 74 35.83 -11.20 -47.69
C GLU A 74 36.73 -10.33 -48.62
N SER A 75 37.13 -9.15 -48.11
CA SER A 75 38.38 -8.40 -48.37
C SER A 75 38.77 -7.89 -49.78
N GLU A 76 39.08 -6.59 -49.88
CA GLU A 76 40.41 -6.10 -50.33
C GLU A 76 40.65 -4.63 -49.88
N ASP A 77 41.85 -4.06 -50.14
CA ASP A 77 42.43 -2.94 -49.36
C ASP A 77 43.11 -1.82 -50.21
N THR A 78 43.26 -0.62 -49.63
CA THR A 78 43.98 0.59 -50.12
C THR A 78 43.31 1.35 -51.29
N ARG A 79 43.52 2.66 -51.57
CA ARG A 79 44.67 3.56 -51.33
C ARG A 79 44.34 5.08 -51.56
N ILE A 80 44.69 5.94 -50.58
CA ILE A 80 45.27 7.33 -50.62
C ILE A 80 44.92 8.34 -51.77
N LEU A 81 44.80 9.64 -51.40
CA LEU A 81 44.83 10.92 -52.18
C LEU A 81 43.46 11.55 -52.53
N ALA A 82 43.22 12.88 -52.44
CA ALA A 82 44.01 14.01 -51.92
C ALA A 82 43.10 15.22 -51.52
N ARG A 83 43.64 16.24 -50.83
CA ARG A 83 43.01 17.57 -50.62
C ARG A 83 43.17 18.47 -51.86
N PRO A 84 42.20 19.36 -52.15
CA PRO A 84 42.20 20.74 -51.62
C PRO A 84 40.83 21.12 -50.99
N GLY A 85 40.57 22.31 -50.42
CA GLY A 85 41.45 23.44 -50.09
C GLY A 85 40.69 24.78 -50.01
N HIS A 86 40.82 25.47 -48.86
CA HIS A 86 40.44 26.88 -48.55
C HIS A 86 38.99 27.30 -48.22
N THR A 87 38.93 28.04 -47.10
CA THR A 87 38.10 29.23 -46.75
C THR A 87 36.57 29.11 -46.60
N GLY A 88 36.09 29.45 -45.40
CA GLY A 88 34.67 29.60 -45.07
C GLY A 88 34.43 29.90 -43.57
N ASP A 89 34.98 31.00 -43.06
CA ASP A 89 34.84 31.38 -41.64
C ASP A 89 33.41 31.85 -41.29
N ARG A 90 32.80 31.25 -40.26
CA ARG A 90 31.70 31.85 -39.48
C ARG A 90 31.51 31.14 -38.14
N ARG A 91 31.75 31.88 -37.06
CA ARG A 91 31.49 31.46 -35.68
C ARG A 91 29.97 31.32 -35.42
N ALA A 92 29.58 30.20 -34.81
CA ALA A 92 28.53 30.19 -33.79
C ALA A 92 29.24 30.04 -32.44
N ALA A 93 28.69 30.64 -31.37
CA ALA A 93 29.34 30.63 -30.06
C ALA A 93 28.63 29.65 -29.12
N ASP A 94 29.33 28.58 -28.74
CA ASP A 94 28.94 27.79 -27.59
C ASP A 94 29.01 28.66 -26.32
N ARG A 95 27.99 28.54 -25.47
CA ARG A 95 28.05 29.05 -24.09
C ARG A 95 28.62 27.94 -23.22
N GLU A 96 29.85 28.11 -22.75
CA GLU A 96 30.42 27.26 -21.70
C GLU A 96 29.50 27.30 -20.47
N ASP A 97 29.20 26.13 -19.89
CA ASP A 97 28.45 26.04 -18.63
C ASP A 97 29.36 26.53 -17.48
N PRO A 98 29.03 27.65 -16.80
CA PRO A 98 29.89 28.22 -15.77
C PRO A 98 29.92 27.38 -14.49
N ILE A 99 28.94 26.50 -14.27
CA ILE A 99 28.95 25.56 -13.14
C ILE A 99 29.99 24.48 -13.43
N ARG A 100 29.92 23.88 -14.63
CA ARG A 100 30.87 22.85 -15.05
C ARG A 100 32.31 23.37 -15.06
N ALA A 101 32.54 24.56 -15.60
CA ALA A 101 33.86 25.21 -15.60
C ALA A 101 34.40 25.57 -14.19
N LEU A 102 33.56 25.55 -13.16
CA LEU A 102 33.96 25.68 -11.76
C LEU A 102 34.22 24.32 -11.10
N LEU A 103 33.38 23.31 -11.37
CA LEU A 103 33.55 21.93 -10.88
C LEU A 103 34.85 21.29 -11.41
N ASP A 104 35.11 21.44 -12.72
CA ASP A 104 36.40 21.18 -13.38
C ASP A 104 37.61 21.78 -12.64
N ARG A 105 37.39 22.90 -11.95
CA ARG A 105 38.39 23.69 -11.22
C ARG A 105 38.53 23.27 -9.76
N ILE A 106 37.51 22.63 -9.20
CA ILE A 106 37.48 22.00 -7.87
C ILE A 106 38.14 20.61 -7.95
N GLU A 107 37.83 19.82 -8.98
CA GLU A 107 38.51 18.55 -9.26
C GLU A 107 40.01 18.77 -9.51
N ARG A 108 40.37 19.73 -10.37
CA ARG A 108 41.77 20.15 -10.59
C ARG A 108 42.44 20.75 -9.35
N ARG A 109 41.69 20.99 -8.26
CA ARG A 109 42.21 21.34 -6.93
C ARG A 109 42.42 20.11 -6.05
N ARG A 110 41.43 19.21 -5.95
CA ARG A 110 41.57 17.90 -5.26
C ARG A 110 42.77 17.12 -5.84
N MET A 111 42.88 17.03 -7.16
CA MET A 111 44.02 16.43 -7.89
C MET A 111 45.37 17.18 -7.71
N GLY A 112 45.36 18.38 -7.13
CA GLY A 112 46.56 19.18 -6.91
C GLY A 112 47.29 18.90 -5.60
N GLU A 113 46.66 18.19 -4.66
CA GLU A 113 47.19 18.02 -3.28
C GLU A 113 47.98 16.71 -3.07
N GLU A 114 47.89 15.72 -3.96
CA GLU A 114 48.70 14.48 -3.88
C GLU A 114 50.16 14.63 -4.38
N ALA A 115 50.52 15.77 -4.99
CA ALA A 115 51.78 15.94 -5.71
C ALA A 115 52.99 16.35 -4.83
N ALA A 116 53.15 15.75 -3.63
CA ALA A 116 54.27 16.09 -2.73
C ALA A 116 54.75 14.95 -1.80
N SER A 117 55.65 14.09 -2.29
CA SER A 117 56.59 13.32 -1.44
C SER A 117 57.86 12.94 -2.22
N PRO A 118 59.07 13.13 -1.64
CA PRO A 118 60.33 12.81 -2.31
C PRO A 118 60.70 11.32 -2.14
N PRO A 119 61.42 10.72 -3.11
CA PRO A 119 61.92 9.34 -2.99
C PRO A 119 63.08 9.23 -2.00
N SER A 120 63.34 8.01 -1.53
CA SER A 120 64.55 7.62 -0.78
C SER A 120 64.99 6.21 -1.21
N PRO A 121 66.28 5.85 -1.03
CA PRO A 121 67.01 5.15 -2.08
C PRO A 121 66.98 3.61 -2.03
N VAL A 122 67.43 3.04 -3.16
CA VAL A 122 67.57 1.61 -3.44
C VAL A 122 68.57 0.92 -2.50
N ALA A 123 68.26 -0.32 -2.13
CA ALA A 123 69.24 -1.35 -1.80
C ALA A 123 68.85 -2.64 -2.53
N GLU A 124 69.80 -3.23 -3.26
CA GLU A 124 69.66 -4.57 -3.84
C GLU A 124 70.30 -5.61 -2.90
N GLU A 125 69.72 -6.81 -2.78
CA GLU A 125 70.48 -8.06 -2.95
C GLU A 125 69.57 -9.32 -3.03
N THR A 126 69.66 -10.02 -4.18
CA THR A 126 69.60 -11.48 -4.41
C THR A 126 68.65 -12.42 -3.64
N GLY A 127 68.03 -13.37 -4.37
CA GLY A 127 68.23 -14.81 -4.02
C GLY A 127 67.05 -15.81 -4.03
N THR A 128 66.60 -16.25 -5.21
CA THR A 128 66.19 -17.65 -5.56
C THR A 128 65.34 -18.55 -4.62
N THR A 129 64.18 -19.00 -5.15
CA THR A 129 63.46 -20.27 -4.89
C THR A 129 64.17 -21.49 -5.56
N PRO A 130 63.75 -22.80 -5.41
CA PRO A 130 62.45 -23.37 -5.02
C PRO A 130 62.45 -24.61 -4.05
N ALA A 131 61.32 -25.35 -4.00
CA ALA A 131 60.95 -26.48 -3.09
C ALA A 131 61.53 -27.88 -3.54
N PRO A 132 61.02 -29.13 -3.27
CA PRO A 132 59.66 -29.61 -2.82
C PRO A 132 59.55 -30.94 -1.95
N PHE A 133 58.29 -31.41 -1.73
CA PHE A 133 57.79 -32.78 -1.36
C PHE A 133 57.94 -33.40 0.07
N GLY A 134 56.98 -34.27 0.49
CA GLY A 134 56.91 -34.82 1.88
C GLY A 134 56.07 -36.08 2.28
N ILE A 135 55.07 -36.57 1.51
CA ILE A 135 54.43 -37.94 1.62
C ILE A 135 53.50 -38.28 2.85
N LEU A 136 52.60 -39.27 2.66
CA LEU A 136 51.53 -39.80 3.56
C LEU A 136 51.99 -40.84 4.63
N GLY A 137 51.18 -41.04 5.70
CA GLY A 137 51.32 -42.17 6.66
C GLY A 137 50.00 -42.63 7.33
N ARG A 138 49.69 -43.94 7.32
CA ARG A 138 48.37 -44.58 7.60
C ARG A 138 48.15 -45.14 9.04
N MET A 139 46.88 -45.13 9.48
CA MET A 139 46.07 -46.20 10.14
C MET A 139 46.26 -46.70 11.62
N ARG A 140 45.10 -46.70 12.33
CA ARG A 140 44.46 -47.75 13.20
C ARG A 140 45.29 -48.69 14.11
N GLY A 141 44.87 -48.85 15.38
CA GLY A 141 45.18 -50.08 16.16
C GLY A 141 44.73 -50.20 17.64
N ARG A 142 43.47 -50.60 17.90
CA ARG A 142 42.92 -51.42 19.04
C ARG A 142 43.74 -51.74 20.34
N LYS A 143 43.01 -51.66 21.49
CA LYS A 143 42.65 -52.74 22.47
C LYS A 143 43.15 -52.73 23.95
N ASP A 144 42.19 -53.10 24.82
CA ASP A 144 42.22 -54.00 26.01
C ASP A 144 42.58 -53.57 27.47
N ALA A 145 41.59 -53.85 28.35
CA ALA A 145 41.63 -54.49 29.69
C ALA A 145 41.96 -53.70 31.00
N GLY A 146 41.18 -54.01 32.05
CA GLY A 146 41.32 -53.59 33.45
C GLY A 146 39.97 -53.67 34.20
N ALA A 147 39.91 -54.18 35.45
CA ALA A 147 38.63 -54.50 36.14
C ALA A 147 38.70 -54.28 37.71
N PRO A 148 37.85 -54.88 38.59
CA PRO A 148 37.10 -54.18 39.68
C PRO A 148 37.60 -54.65 41.10
N PRO A 149 36.85 -54.72 42.24
CA PRO A 149 35.42 -54.46 42.58
C PRO A 149 35.15 -53.79 43.98
N LEU A 150 33.91 -53.94 44.51
CA LEU A 150 33.43 -53.76 45.90
C LEU A 150 33.06 -52.32 46.36
N ASP A 151 32.07 -52.08 47.26
CA ASP A 151 31.40 -52.94 48.26
C ASP A 151 29.85 -52.72 48.38
N GLU A 152 29.18 -53.64 49.11
CA GLU A 152 27.77 -53.65 49.57
C GLU A 152 27.62 -53.06 51.02
N PRO A 153 26.44 -52.88 51.68
CA PRO A 153 25.20 -53.67 51.56
C PRO A 153 23.80 -52.98 51.70
N ASP A 154 22.80 -53.85 51.54
CA ASP A 154 21.33 -53.84 51.69
C ASP A 154 20.85 -53.74 53.19
N PRO A 155 19.57 -53.97 53.64
CA PRO A 155 18.34 -54.45 52.95
C PRO A 155 16.93 -53.89 53.43
N VAL A 156 15.84 -54.49 52.92
CA VAL A 156 14.42 -54.65 53.42
C VAL A 156 13.50 -53.40 53.57
N ASP A 157 12.16 -53.44 53.47
CA ASP A 157 11.06 -54.47 53.35
C ASP A 157 9.81 -53.79 52.72
N ASP A 158 8.68 -54.38 52.24
CA ASP A 158 8.18 -55.75 51.95
C ASP A 158 6.95 -55.66 50.95
N ALA A 159 6.53 -56.80 50.38
CA ALA A 159 5.26 -57.24 49.76
C ALA A 159 4.16 -56.29 49.19
N GLY A 160 3.57 -56.69 48.04
CA GLY A 160 2.32 -56.10 47.52
C GLY A 160 1.70 -56.62 46.19
N ALA A 161 1.96 -57.86 45.76
CA ALA A 161 1.56 -58.39 44.42
C ALA A 161 0.49 -59.53 44.52
N PRO A 162 0.08 -60.26 43.44
CA PRO A 162 0.13 -60.08 41.96
C PRO A 162 -1.31 -60.33 41.36
N PRO A 163 -1.59 -61.04 40.23
CA PRO A 163 -0.90 -61.41 38.96
C PRO A 163 -1.75 -61.00 37.69
N LEU A 164 -1.67 -61.49 36.42
CA LEU A 164 -0.97 -62.53 35.62
C LEU A 164 -0.70 -62.01 34.16
N ASP A 165 0.14 -62.73 33.40
CA ASP A 165 0.10 -63.19 31.97
C ASP A 165 -0.97 -62.63 30.99
N GLU A 166 -0.77 -62.49 29.66
CA GLU A 166 0.28 -62.87 28.66
C GLU A 166 0.08 -61.97 27.39
N SER A 167 0.88 -61.90 26.30
CA SER A 167 2.13 -62.55 25.84
C SER A 167 2.93 -61.65 24.85
N ASP A 168 4.12 -62.10 24.44
CA ASP A 168 4.92 -61.62 23.27
C ASP A 168 4.52 -62.38 21.96
N PRO A 169 4.97 -62.05 20.70
CA PRO A 169 6.23 -61.36 20.33
C PRO A 169 6.29 -60.39 19.08
N VAL A 170 7.31 -59.51 19.09
CA VAL A 170 8.22 -59.10 17.97
C VAL A 170 7.76 -58.18 16.80
N ASP A 171 8.46 -57.02 16.73
CA ASP A 171 9.00 -56.20 15.63
C ASP A 171 8.32 -56.08 14.24
N ASP A 172 8.05 -54.83 13.82
CA ASP A 172 8.98 -54.08 12.93
C ASP A 172 8.85 -52.55 13.18
N ALA A 173 9.74 -51.73 12.61
CA ALA A 173 10.08 -50.40 13.12
C ALA A 173 9.26 -49.20 12.58
N GLY A 174 9.18 -48.14 13.39
CA GLY A 174 9.63 -46.83 12.90
C GLY A 174 8.63 -45.69 12.71
N VAL A 175 7.67 -45.45 13.62
CA VAL A 175 6.99 -44.15 13.74
C VAL A 175 6.95 -43.69 15.20
N ILE A 176 7.64 -42.60 15.51
CA ILE A 176 7.64 -41.95 16.83
C ILE A 176 6.53 -40.88 16.87
N SER A 177 5.84 -40.76 18.00
CA SER A 177 4.76 -39.76 18.19
C SER A 177 5.32 -38.37 18.50
N VAL A 178 4.49 -37.34 18.26
CA VAL A 178 4.88 -35.92 18.41
C VAL A 178 5.20 -35.53 19.87
N GLU A 179 4.83 -36.37 20.84
CA GLU A 179 5.00 -36.09 22.27
C GLU A 179 6.43 -36.39 22.79
N GLU A 180 7.25 -37.18 22.07
CA GLU A 180 8.63 -37.50 22.51
C GLU A 180 9.68 -36.43 22.13
N LEU A 181 9.34 -35.46 21.27
CA LEU A 181 10.26 -34.40 20.84
C LEU A 181 10.60 -33.35 21.93
N GLY A 182 9.90 -33.36 23.07
CA GLY A 182 10.07 -32.38 24.14
C GLY A 182 11.38 -32.49 24.94
N ASN A 183 12.09 -33.63 24.88
CA ASN A 183 13.15 -33.98 25.84
C ASN A 183 14.61 -33.84 25.36
N LEU A 184 14.87 -33.20 24.21
CA LEU A 184 16.25 -32.96 23.73
C LEU A 184 16.95 -31.73 24.34
N ALA A 185 16.27 -30.94 25.18
CA ALA A 185 16.82 -29.71 25.76
C ALA A 185 17.76 -29.93 26.97
N ASP A 186 17.64 -31.05 27.69
CA ASP A 186 18.27 -31.26 29.01
C ASP A 186 19.68 -31.91 28.96
N LEU A 187 20.29 -32.08 27.78
CA LEU A 187 21.57 -32.80 27.60
C LEU A 187 22.82 -31.90 27.44
N ILE A 188 22.80 -30.65 27.90
CA ILE A 188 24.02 -29.83 28.02
C ILE A 188 24.12 -29.20 29.43
N LEU A 189 25.07 -29.73 30.20
CA LEU A 189 25.57 -29.30 31.52
C LEU A 189 24.68 -29.58 32.77
N PRO A 190 25.28 -30.06 33.88
CA PRO A 190 24.55 -30.48 35.08
C PRO A 190 24.22 -29.32 36.02
N LYS A 191 23.18 -29.51 36.84
CA LYS A 191 22.86 -28.67 37.99
C LYS A 191 23.97 -28.81 39.05
N SER A 192 24.32 -27.69 39.71
CA SER A 192 25.39 -27.54 40.72
C SER A 192 26.83 -27.86 40.27
N ALA A 193 27.50 -26.85 39.70
CA ALA A 193 28.97 -26.77 39.63
C ALA A 193 29.42 -25.37 40.06
N THR A 194 29.87 -25.23 41.32
CA THR A 194 30.27 -23.94 41.91
C THR A 194 31.76 -23.70 41.69
N PHE A 195 32.12 -22.65 40.94
CA PHE A 195 33.51 -22.24 40.77
C PHE A 195 33.87 -21.10 41.73
N THR A 196 34.74 -21.40 42.70
CA THR A 196 35.41 -20.41 43.55
C THR A 196 36.58 -19.77 42.80
N VAL A 197 36.71 -18.44 42.86
CA VAL A 197 37.82 -17.70 42.25
C VAL A 197 38.47 -16.77 43.28
N ASP A 198 39.36 -17.37 44.06
CA ASP A 198 40.54 -16.72 44.65
C ASP A 198 41.76 -17.25 43.87
N GLU A 199 42.85 -16.53 43.62
CA GLU A 199 43.33 -15.28 44.21
C GLU A 199 43.84 -14.28 43.14
N LEU A 200 43.85 -12.98 43.50
CA LEU A 200 44.90 -11.96 43.28
C LEU A 200 45.51 -11.73 41.86
N SER A 201 45.72 -10.50 41.38
CA SER A 201 45.74 -9.20 42.09
C SER A 201 45.61 -7.95 41.19
N ILE A 202 44.81 -6.97 41.65
CA ILE A 202 45.10 -5.52 41.71
C ILE A 202 45.34 -4.80 40.35
N ASN A 203 44.49 -3.84 39.94
CA ASN A 203 44.28 -2.56 40.64
C ASN A 203 42.81 -2.16 40.90
N HIS A 204 42.62 -1.27 41.89
CA HIS A 204 41.34 -0.95 42.55
C HIS A 204 40.67 0.36 42.10
N HIS A 205 39.44 0.56 42.60
CA HIS A 205 38.58 1.77 42.57
C HIS A 205 37.81 1.93 41.25
N GLU A 206 36.61 1.34 41.07
CA GLU A 206 35.41 1.35 41.93
C GLU A 206 34.98 2.75 42.40
N HIS A 207 33.79 3.17 41.96
CA HIS A 207 32.61 3.13 42.83
C HIS A 207 31.37 2.67 42.05
N ARG A 208 30.47 1.94 42.72
CA ARG A 208 29.31 1.26 42.12
C ARG A 208 28.08 2.17 42.06
N PHE A 209 27.23 1.95 41.05
CA PHE A 209 25.80 2.24 41.14
C PHE A 209 25.06 0.96 41.51
N ASP A 210 24.08 1.05 42.41
CA ASP A 210 23.00 0.07 42.59
C ASP A 210 21.76 0.84 43.12
N PHE A 211 20.55 0.38 42.78
CA PHE A 211 19.33 1.20 42.81
C PHE A 211 18.45 1.00 44.06
N VAL A 212 18.23 2.06 44.86
CA VAL A 212 17.05 2.23 45.75
C VAL A 212 16.69 3.73 45.89
N ASP A 213 15.41 4.05 46.16
CA ASP A 213 14.87 5.36 46.60
C ASP A 213 14.97 6.59 45.65
N ASN A 214 14.20 6.54 44.55
CA ASN A 214 13.88 7.71 43.70
C ASN A 214 12.97 8.78 44.37
N ALA A 215 12.98 8.89 45.70
CA ALA A 215 12.11 9.80 46.48
C ALA A 215 12.81 11.09 46.99
N ARG A 216 14.11 11.29 46.68
CA ARG A 216 14.90 12.44 47.18
C ARG A 216 15.67 13.26 46.14
N VAL A 217 15.79 12.79 44.90
CA VAL A 217 16.57 13.49 43.85
C VAL A 217 15.84 14.72 43.29
N VAL A 218 14.51 14.80 43.44
CA VAL A 218 13.68 15.91 42.92
C VAL A 218 14.00 17.25 43.61
N SER A 219 14.22 17.25 44.92
CA SER A 219 14.27 18.49 45.73
C SER A 219 15.53 19.34 45.56
N GLU A 220 16.64 18.80 45.04
CA GLU A 220 17.87 19.58 44.81
C GLU A 220 17.96 20.12 43.37
N PHE A 221 17.21 19.56 42.42
CA PHE A 221 17.11 20.11 41.07
C PHE A 221 16.19 21.33 40.99
N ASP A 222 15.07 21.32 41.74
CA ASP A 222 14.14 22.45 41.80
C ASP A 222 14.81 23.72 42.36
N ASP A 223 15.64 23.59 43.40
CA ASP A 223 16.33 24.74 44.03
C ASP A 223 17.46 25.33 43.15
N LEU A 224 17.93 24.53 42.16
CA LEU A 224 18.85 24.97 41.10
C LEU A 224 18.11 25.65 39.94
N PHE A 225 16.96 25.11 39.51
CA PHE A 225 16.12 25.71 38.47
C PHE A 225 15.47 27.03 38.91
N ALA A 226 14.99 27.10 40.16
CA ALA A 226 14.36 28.29 40.74
C ALA A 226 15.32 29.51 40.84
N ARG A 227 16.63 29.27 40.82
CA ARG A 227 17.66 30.32 40.80
C ARG A 227 18.07 30.76 39.39
N ALA A 228 17.76 29.98 38.36
CA ALA A 228 18.08 30.31 36.97
C ALA A 228 16.98 31.14 36.29
N PHE A 229 15.70 30.93 36.64
CA PHE A 229 14.56 31.65 36.06
C PHE A 229 13.63 32.22 37.14
N SER A 230 14.02 33.38 37.67
CA SER A 230 13.17 34.24 38.50
C SER A 230 13.28 35.69 38.02
N THR A 231 12.13 36.37 37.94
CA THR A 231 11.90 37.64 37.19
C THR A 231 11.98 37.47 35.66
N THR A 232 11.13 38.07 34.82
CA THR A 232 10.09 39.09 35.08
C THR A 232 8.81 38.80 34.30
N THR A 233 7.64 38.95 34.93
CA THR A 233 6.34 38.98 34.26
C THR A 233 5.91 40.41 33.91
N LEU A 234 5.51 40.59 32.65
CA LEU A 234 4.54 41.58 32.14
C LEU A 234 4.84 43.10 32.22
N THR A 235 4.88 43.71 31.02
CA THR A 235 4.29 45.01 30.64
C THR A 235 4.68 46.30 31.39
N ALA A 236 5.41 47.21 30.72
CA ALA A 236 4.87 48.49 30.22
C ALA A 236 5.91 49.32 29.42
N ALA A 237 5.39 50.19 28.54
CA ALA A 237 5.95 51.48 28.07
C ALA A 237 7.40 51.60 27.52
N GLU A 238 7.48 51.91 26.21
CA GLU A 238 8.17 53.07 25.60
C GLU A 238 9.69 53.36 25.77
N ILE A 239 10.29 53.62 24.58
CA ILE A 239 11.29 54.67 24.25
C ILE A 239 12.82 54.41 24.42
N ALA A 240 13.52 54.78 23.34
CA ALA A 240 14.94 55.15 23.17
C ALA A 240 16.06 54.09 23.19
N VAL A 241 16.90 54.19 22.14
CA VAL A 241 18.24 53.60 22.02
C VAL A 241 19.28 54.55 22.62
N PRO A 242 20.28 54.03 23.35
CA PRO A 242 21.63 54.57 23.29
C PRO A 242 22.68 53.49 22.92
N ALA A 243 23.89 53.96 22.58
CA ALA A 243 24.92 53.21 21.85
C ALA A 243 25.78 52.22 22.67
N GLU A 244 26.62 51.48 21.95
CA GLU A 244 27.60 50.48 22.39
C GLU A 244 28.67 51.01 23.37
N PRO A 245 29.43 50.07 23.98
CA PRO A 245 30.88 50.17 23.98
C PRO A 245 31.58 48.95 23.33
N GLU A 246 32.62 49.20 22.53
CA GLU A 246 33.49 48.14 21.97
C GLU A 246 34.20 47.31 23.05
N VAL A 247 34.48 46.03 22.76
CA VAL A 247 35.51 45.24 23.45
C VAL A 247 36.53 44.72 22.44
N GLN A 248 37.74 45.28 22.46
CA GLN A 248 38.85 44.82 21.63
C GLN A 248 39.66 43.72 22.32
N SER A 249 39.83 42.54 21.70
CA SER A 249 41.00 41.69 21.96
C SER A 249 41.41 40.76 20.82
N ARG A 250 42.48 41.16 20.13
CA ARG A 250 43.63 40.33 19.75
C ARG A 250 43.38 38.86 19.34
N PHE A 251 43.18 38.63 18.04
CA PHE A 251 44.06 37.71 17.29
C PHE A 251 44.22 38.22 15.85
N GLY A 252 45.46 38.52 15.45
CA GLY A 252 45.74 39.24 14.22
C GLY A 252 46.55 38.44 13.20
N PHE A 253 45.86 37.75 12.28
CA PHE A 253 46.48 37.33 11.00
C PHE A 253 45.50 37.15 9.82
N LEU A 254 44.20 36.98 10.07
CA LEU A 254 43.19 36.66 9.04
C LEU A 254 42.50 37.88 8.37
N LYS A 255 43.18 39.03 8.29
CA LYS A 255 42.57 40.30 7.83
C LYS A 255 42.47 40.44 6.30
N LYS A 256 41.86 39.47 5.61
CA LYS A 256 41.54 39.62 4.16
C LYS A 256 40.32 38.86 3.61
N PHE A 257 39.39 38.40 4.45
CA PHE A 257 38.02 38.13 4.02
C PHE A 257 37.06 38.97 4.86
N TYR A 258 36.45 39.98 4.24
CA TYR A 258 35.21 40.55 4.76
C TYR A 258 34.10 39.51 4.51
N PRO A 259 33.12 39.35 5.42
CA PRO A 259 31.87 38.73 5.01
C PRO A 259 31.26 39.59 3.91
N THR A 260 30.96 38.99 2.75
CA THR A 260 30.16 39.65 1.72
C THR A 260 28.84 40.07 2.37
N ALA A 261 28.43 41.33 2.19
CA ALA A 261 27.14 41.80 2.69
C ALA A 261 26.05 40.84 2.17
N GLY A 262 25.25 40.28 3.09
CA GLY A 262 24.40 39.12 2.83
C GLY A 262 23.61 39.29 1.53
N GLU A 263 23.89 38.47 0.53
CA GLU A 263 23.26 38.59 -0.78
C GLU A 263 21.76 38.39 -0.61
N ILE A 264 20.97 39.35 -1.10
CA ILE A 264 19.51 39.25 -1.06
C ILE A 264 19.13 38.17 -2.08
N ILE A 265 18.92 36.96 -1.56
CA ILE A 265 18.52 35.78 -2.32
C ILE A 265 17.16 36.06 -2.96
N GLU A 266 17.16 36.42 -4.25
CA GLU A 266 15.94 36.61 -5.04
C GLU A 266 15.16 35.29 -5.09
N GLU A 267 14.00 35.23 -4.45
CA GLU A 267 13.11 34.06 -4.47
C GLU A 267 12.51 33.84 -5.86
N TYR A 268 12.30 32.57 -6.24
CA TYR A 268 11.73 32.25 -7.55
C TYR A 268 10.26 32.70 -7.63
N ASN A 269 9.88 33.29 -8.77
CA ASN A 269 8.51 33.70 -9.05
C ASN A 269 8.13 33.32 -10.49
N LEU A 270 7.14 32.45 -10.63
CA LEU A 270 6.60 31.94 -11.90
C LEU A 270 6.26 33.05 -12.92
N THR A 271 5.78 34.21 -12.46
CA THR A 271 5.39 35.32 -13.34
C THR A 271 6.58 36.16 -13.84
N LEU A 272 7.71 36.15 -13.12
CA LEU A 272 8.91 36.92 -13.45
C LEU A 272 9.97 36.08 -14.16
N HIS A 273 10.09 34.80 -13.80
CA HIS A 273 11.17 33.92 -14.23
C HIS A 273 10.75 32.81 -15.20
N GLY A 274 9.44 32.63 -15.43
CA GLY A 274 8.88 31.59 -16.31
C GLY A 274 8.78 30.20 -15.65
N PRO A 275 8.19 29.21 -16.34
CA PRO A 275 7.95 27.87 -15.79
C PRO A 275 9.24 27.07 -15.57
N LEU A 276 9.25 26.24 -14.52
CA LEU A 276 10.37 25.33 -14.22
C LEU A 276 10.36 24.05 -15.09
N VAL A 277 9.20 23.70 -15.66
CA VAL A 277 8.95 22.46 -16.41
C VAL A 277 8.60 22.79 -17.86
N ASP A 278 9.16 22.05 -18.82
CA ASP A 278 8.75 22.11 -20.22
C ASP A 278 7.46 21.28 -20.41
N LEU A 279 6.32 21.97 -20.44
CA LEU A 279 5.02 21.35 -20.68
C LEU A 279 4.70 21.16 -22.17
N SER A 280 5.61 21.51 -23.10
CA SER A 280 5.38 21.26 -24.53
C SER A 280 5.34 19.75 -24.84
N LEU A 281 4.58 19.38 -25.87
CA LEU A 281 4.64 18.05 -26.46
C LEU A 281 5.36 18.12 -27.81
N ARG A 282 6.27 17.19 -28.05
CA ARG A 282 6.86 16.96 -29.38
C ARG A 282 5.97 15.94 -30.11
N PRO A 283 5.20 16.35 -31.14
CA PRO A 283 4.27 15.45 -31.79
C PRO A 283 5.03 14.28 -32.44
N THR A 284 4.66 13.07 -32.05
CA THR A 284 5.27 11.82 -32.52
C THR A 284 4.19 11.04 -33.28
N PRO A 285 4.44 10.55 -34.51
CA PRO A 285 3.40 9.87 -35.28
C PRO A 285 2.77 8.70 -34.51
N GLY A 286 1.43 8.72 -34.41
CA GLY A 286 0.66 7.70 -33.69
C GLY A 286 0.42 7.98 -32.19
N VAL A 287 1.11 8.94 -31.58
CA VAL A 287 0.98 9.26 -30.14
C VAL A 287 0.16 10.54 -29.93
N GLU A 288 -0.95 10.42 -29.20
CA GLU A 288 -1.86 11.52 -28.88
C GLU A 288 -1.79 11.89 -27.39
N GLU A 289 -2.01 13.17 -27.07
CA GLU A 289 -2.15 13.66 -25.69
C GLU A 289 -3.61 13.54 -25.25
N ILE A 290 -3.85 12.81 -24.16
CA ILE A 290 -5.20 12.58 -23.63
C ILE A 290 -5.47 13.52 -22.45
N GLU A 291 -4.49 13.70 -21.57
CA GLU A 291 -4.62 14.56 -20.39
C GLU A 291 -3.27 15.15 -19.97
N LEU A 292 -3.30 16.37 -19.43
CA LEU A 292 -2.15 17.04 -18.80
C LEU A 292 -2.66 17.75 -17.54
N TYR A 293 -2.18 17.36 -16.36
CA TYR A 293 -2.60 17.96 -15.09
C TYR A 293 -1.45 18.13 -14.09
N PRO A 294 -1.52 19.13 -13.18
CA PRO A 294 -0.58 19.25 -12.08
C PRO A 294 -0.77 18.18 -11.00
N VAL A 295 0.34 17.76 -10.40
CA VAL A 295 0.33 16.96 -9.15
C VAL A 295 1.04 17.66 -8.00
N ASN A 296 2.05 18.51 -8.27
CA ASN A 296 2.75 19.30 -7.26
C ASN A 296 3.24 20.63 -7.88
N GLU A 297 2.38 21.65 -7.97
CA GLU A 297 2.72 22.91 -8.64
C GLU A 297 3.74 23.76 -7.85
N PRO A 298 4.67 24.46 -8.53
CA PRO A 298 4.92 24.51 -9.98
C PRO A 298 5.95 23.48 -10.47
N TYR A 299 6.20 22.41 -9.70
CA TYR A 299 7.34 21.51 -9.89
C TYR A 299 7.03 20.26 -10.73
N ALA A 300 5.90 19.60 -10.51
CA ALA A 300 5.59 18.32 -11.14
C ALA A 300 4.18 18.26 -11.73
N TYR A 301 4.14 17.78 -12.98
CA TYR A 301 2.94 17.60 -13.80
C TYR A 301 2.92 16.18 -14.37
N VAL A 302 1.72 15.66 -14.66
CA VAL A 302 1.49 14.36 -15.27
C VAL A 302 0.87 14.56 -16.64
N ARG A 303 1.46 13.91 -17.64
CA ARG A 303 0.96 13.81 -19.02
C ARG A 303 0.54 12.37 -19.28
N VAL A 304 -0.71 12.17 -19.67
CA VAL A 304 -1.21 10.89 -20.17
C VAL A 304 -1.23 10.94 -21.69
N THR A 305 -0.50 10.01 -22.32
CA THR A 305 -0.51 9.79 -23.77
C THR A 305 -1.15 8.46 -24.11
N TYR A 306 -1.67 8.35 -25.32
CA TYR A 306 -2.14 7.11 -25.93
C TYR A 306 -1.38 6.88 -27.24
N ASP A 307 -0.78 5.70 -27.41
CA ASP A 307 -0.19 5.29 -28.69
C ASP A 307 -1.18 4.41 -29.46
N SER A 308 -1.65 4.93 -30.60
CA SER A 308 -2.54 4.21 -31.52
C SER A 308 -1.89 2.99 -32.21
N THR A 309 -0.57 2.82 -32.10
CA THR A 309 0.15 1.64 -32.60
C THR A 309 -0.01 0.46 -31.63
N THR A 310 0.42 0.63 -30.39
CA THR A 310 0.35 -0.39 -29.32
C THR A 310 -1.01 -0.50 -28.65
N HIS A 311 -1.85 0.54 -28.76
CA HIS A 311 -3.10 0.71 -27.99
C HIS A 311 -2.88 0.83 -26.47
N GLU A 312 -1.68 1.27 -26.06
CA GLU A 312 -1.31 1.47 -24.66
C GLU A 312 -1.42 2.93 -24.21
N TYR A 313 -1.83 3.14 -22.96
CA TYR A 313 -1.75 4.44 -22.28
C TYR A 313 -0.45 4.53 -21.47
N THR A 314 0.35 5.59 -21.69
CA THR A 314 1.60 5.83 -20.97
C THR A 314 1.47 7.02 -20.02
N TYR A 315 1.96 6.85 -18.79
CA TYR A 315 1.98 7.86 -17.73
C TYR A 315 3.34 8.56 -17.70
N HIS A 316 3.41 9.79 -18.22
CA HIS A 316 4.64 10.58 -18.26
C HIS A 316 4.70 11.57 -17.10
N VAL A 317 5.73 11.43 -16.26
CA VAL A 317 6.07 12.39 -15.21
C VAL A 317 6.91 13.51 -15.82
N LEU A 318 6.46 14.76 -15.66
CA LEU A 318 7.13 15.97 -16.12
C LEU A 318 7.62 16.78 -14.92
N GLU A 319 8.94 16.96 -14.83
CA GLU A 319 9.63 17.57 -13.68
C GLU A 319 10.72 18.56 -14.15
N PRO A 320 11.32 19.37 -13.25
CA PRO A 320 12.31 20.37 -13.61
C PRO A 320 13.64 19.70 -13.96
N VAL A 321 13.91 19.56 -15.27
CA VAL A 321 15.13 18.90 -15.78
C VAL A 321 16.37 19.72 -15.43
N LEU A 322 17.34 19.09 -14.77
CA LEU A 322 18.63 19.67 -14.42
C LEU A 322 19.60 19.66 -15.63
N THR A 323 20.48 20.66 -15.75
CA THR A 323 21.68 20.53 -16.60
C THR A 323 22.69 19.55 -15.98
N PRO A 324 23.67 19.03 -16.74
CA PRO A 324 24.74 18.20 -16.16
C PRO A 324 25.46 18.88 -14.99
N GLY A 325 25.77 20.19 -15.10
CA GLY A 325 26.37 20.95 -14.00
C GLY A 325 25.44 21.15 -12.81
N GLU A 326 24.13 21.34 -13.03
CA GLU A 326 23.13 21.37 -11.95
C GLU A 326 23.00 19.99 -11.25
N GLN A 327 23.19 18.88 -11.97
CA GLN A 327 23.13 17.50 -11.44
C GLN A 327 24.41 17.09 -10.70
N GLU A 328 25.58 17.46 -11.22
CA GLU A 328 26.88 17.33 -10.54
C GLU A 328 26.84 18.13 -9.21
N LEU A 329 26.34 19.37 -9.24
CA LEU A 329 26.16 20.22 -8.04
C LEU A 329 25.14 19.65 -7.05
N LEU A 330 23.99 19.12 -7.51
CA LEU A 330 23.04 18.42 -6.64
C LEU A 330 23.70 17.25 -5.89
N SER A 331 24.59 16.51 -6.55
CA SER A 331 25.23 15.32 -5.98
C SER A 331 26.18 15.68 -4.83
N GLU A 332 27.10 16.63 -5.05
CA GLU A 332 28.01 17.13 -3.99
C GLU A 332 27.22 17.88 -2.87
N ILE A 333 26.08 18.52 -3.18
CA ILE A 333 25.15 19.02 -2.16
C ILE A 333 24.53 17.89 -1.33
N LYS A 334 24.06 16.79 -1.95
CA LYS A 334 23.52 15.62 -1.22
C LYS A 334 24.57 15.05 -0.26
N GLU A 335 25.81 14.85 -0.73
CA GLU A 335 26.93 14.35 0.09
C GLU A 335 27.19 15.26 1.31
N ARG A 336 27.42 16.57 1.11
CA ARG A 336 27.63 17.49 2.23
C ARG A 336 26.43 17.61 3.17
N LEU A 337 25.20 17.49 2.67
CA LEU A 337 24.01 17.47 3.53
C LEU A 337 24.00 16.21 4.41
N PHE A 338 24.40 15.04 3.90
CA PHE A 338 24.56 13.83 4.74
C PHE A 338 25.67 13.98 5.79
N GLU A 339 26.78 14.64 5.49
CA GLU A 339 27.85 14.89 6.46
C GLU A 339 27.47 15.90 7.56
N THR A 340 26.63 16.90 7.25
CA THR A 340 26.36 18.05 8.13
C THR A 340 25.00 18.04 8.82
N LEU A 341 23.97 17.39 8.25
CA LEU A 341 22.61 17.38 8.81
C LEU A 341 22.42 16.32 9.91
N ASN A 342 22.98 16.58 11.09
CA ASN A 342 22.56 15.87 12.31
C ASN A 342 21.21 16.42 12.83
N ILE A 343 20.16 16.40 11.99
CA ILE A 343 18.81 16.81 12.38
C ILE A 343 18.10 15.62 13.05
N ALA A 344 17.82 15.76 14.35
CA ALA A 344 16.82 14.94 15.03
C ALA A 344 15.41 15.30 14.51
N THR A 345 15.01 14.71 13.39
CA THR A 345 13.77 15.05 12.65
C THR A 345 12.47 14.75 13.39
N ARG A 346 12.52 14.07 14.55
CA ARG A 346 11.34 13.71 15.36
C ARG A 346 10.54 14.92 15.87
N ASP A 347 11.19 16.04 16.13
CA ASP A 347 10.58 17.17 16.86
C ASP A 347 10.28 18.40 15.97
N LEU A 348 10.51 18.31 14.65
CA LEU A 348 10.24 19.40 13.70
C LEU A 348 8.96 19.15 12.88
N THR A 349 8.19 20.21 12.62
CA THR A 349 7.11 20.17 11.62
C THR A 349 7.69 20.07 10.20
N ARG A 350 6.93 19.51 9.25
CA ARG A 350 7.36 19.35 7.85
C ARG A 350 7.82 20.67 7.23
N ASP A 351 7.13 21.77 7.53
CA ASP A 351 7.49 23.12 7.06
C ASP A 351 8.78 23.65 7.70
N ALA A 352 9.02 23.38 8.99
CA ALA A 352 10.25 23.76 9.67
C ALA A 352 11.45 22.96 9.12
N ALA A 353 11.27 21.65 8.89
CA ALA A 353 12.26 20.79 8.24
C ALA A 353 12.56 21.26 6.79
N LYS A 354 11.52 21.55 6.00
CA LYS A 354 11.64 22.12 4.64
C LYS A 354 12.42 23.43 4.65
N LYS A 355 12.12 24.34 5.57
CA LYS A 355 12.82 25.63 5.70
C LYS A 355 14.28 25.46 6.15
N ALA A 356 14.55 24.54 7.09
CA ALA A 356 15.91 24.23 7.54
C ALA A 356 16.76 23.62 6.42
N LEU A 357 16.22 22.62 5.72
CA LEU A 357 16.88 21.94 4.59
C LEU A 357 17.19 22.92 3.44
N ARG A 358 16.20 23.74 3.03
CA ARG A 358 16.40 24.78 2.02
C ARG A 358 17.40 25.85 2.49
N GLY A 359 17.44 26.15 3.80
CA GLY A 359 18.48 27.00 4.39
C GLY A 359 19.89 26.40 4.21
N ALA A 360 20.09 25.16 4.68
CA ALA A 360 21.36 24.45 4.59
C ALA A 360 21.86 24.31 3.14
N ALA A 361 20.98 23.94 2.21
CA ALA A 361 21.30 23.82 0.78
C ALA A 361 21.68 25.17 0.12
N ASN A 362 21.15 26.30 0.61
CA ASN A 362 21.60 27.63 0.17
C ASN A 362 22.96 28.02 0.78
N THR A 363 23.25 27.65 2.04
CA THR A 363 24.57 27.84 2.67
C THR A 363 25.65 27.07 1.94
N ILE A 364 25.50 25.74 1.86
CA ILE A 364 25.57 24.95 0.62
C ILE A 364 26.26 25.63 -0.59
N VAL A 365 25.40 26.09 -1.50
CA VAL A 365 25.73 26.80 -2.75
C VAL A 365 26.60 28.05 -2.53
N ALA A 366 26.39 28.80 -1.45
CA ALA A 366 27.14 30.01 -1.13
C ALA A 366 28.60 29.72 -0.73
N ASP A 367 28.87 28.63 0.00
CA ASP A 367 30.21 28.21 0.42
C ASP A 367 31.10 27.78 -0.77
N TYR A 368 30.50 27.22 -1.83
CA TYR A 368 31.18 27.00 -3.12
C TYR A 368 31.36 28.29 -3.95
N GLY A 369 30.74 29.40 -3.55
CA GLY A 369 30.74 30.66 -4.29
C GLY A 369 29.93 30.62 -5.60
N ILE A 370 28.99 29.69 -5.73
CA ILE A 370 28.21 29.48 -6.96
C ILE A 370 27.00 30.42 -6.97
N ARG A 371 26.95 31.33 -7.94
CA ARG A 371 25.76 32.18 -8.17
C ARG A 371 24.84 31.53 -9.21
N LEU A 372 23.83 30.82 -8.72
CA LEU A 372 22.75 30.26 -9.53
C LEU A 372 21.68 31.33 -9.84
N PRO A 373 21.08 31.34 -11.06
CA PRO A 373 19.88 32.13 -11.33
C PRO A 373 18.68 31.55 -10.55
N PRO A 374 17.63 32.35 -10.23
CA PRO A 374 16.54 31.90 -9.38
C PRO A 374 15.87 30.58 -9.83
N PRO A 375 15.58 30.35 -11.12
CA PRO A 375 15.06 29.05 -11.58
C PRO A 375 15.98 27.87 -11.29
N GLY A 376 17.28 27.96 -11.64
CA GLY A 376 18.23 26.86 -11.45
C GLY A 376 18.44 26.53 -9.97
N ARG A 377 18.48 27.56 -9.12
CA ARG A 377 18.49 27.39 -7.66
C ARG A 377 17.21 26.69 -7.18
N GLU A 378 16.05 27.10 -7.69
CA GLU A 378 14.77 26.51 -7.30
C GLU A 378 14.61 25.05 -7.75
N LYS A 379 15.11 24.68 -8.95
CA LYS A 379 15.18 23.27 -9.36
C LYS A 379 15.99 22.43 -8.38
N ILE A 380 17.19 22.89 -8.01
CA ILE A 380 18.06 22.14 -7.08
C ILE A 380 17.40 22.04 -5.70
N LEU A 381 16.78 23.12 -5.21
CA LEU A 381 16.04 23.10 -3.94
C LEU A 381 14.84 22.15 -3.98
N TYR A 382 14.13 22.04 -5.11
CA TYR A 382 13.07 21.04 -5.31
C TYR A 382 13.61 19.61 -5.26
N HIS A 383 14.66 19.29 -6.02
CA HIS A 383 15.24 17.93 -6.00
C HIS A 383 15.83 17.57 -4.63
N VAL A 384 16.46 18.51 -3.92
CA VAL A 384 16.88 18.30 -2.52
C VAL A 384 15.68 18.01 -1.61
N GLU A 385 14.58 18.75 -1.75
CA GLU A 385 13.37 18.51 -0.95
C GLU A 385 12.74 17.14 -1.24
N LYS A 386 12.59 16.78 -2.52
CA LYS A 386 12.11 15.48 -3.03
C LYS A 386 12.94 14.31 -2.50
N GLU A 387 14.25 14.49 -2.40
CA GLU A 387 15.22 13.45 -2.00
C GLU A 387 15.31 13.24 -0.49
N PHE A 388 15.26 14.31 0.32
CA PHE A 388 15.40 14.21 1.78
C PHE A 388 14.05 14.15 2.52
N LEU A 389 13.03 14.90 2.10
CA LEU A 389 11.71 14.99 2.77
C LEU A 389 10.56 14.37 1.96
N GLY A 390 10.80 14.07 0.68
CA GLY A 390 9.88 13.39 -0.21
C GLY A 390 10.19 11.89 -0.39
N ASP A 391 9.42 11.30 -1.29
CA ASP A 391 9.46 9.87 -1.63
C ASP A 391 10.39 9.57 -2.83
N GLY A 392 11.44 10.37 -3.04
CA GLY A 392 12.44 10.11 -4.07
C GLY A 392 11.84 10.06 -5.47
N LEU A 393 12.28 9.11 -6.31
CA LEU A 393 11.86 9.01 -7.72
C LEU A 393 10.33 8.99 -7.91
N ILE A 394 9.58 8.35 -7.00
CA ILE A 394 8.11 8.21 -7.07
C ILE A 394 7.33 9.39 -6.46
N ASP A 395 7.99 10.40 -5.89
CA ASP A 395 7.33 11.52 -5.20
C ASP A 395 6.20 12.20 -6.01
N PRO A 396 6.34 12.46 -7.34
CA PRO A 396 5.22 12.99 -8.14
C PRO A 396 4.01 12.04 -8.19
N VAL A 397 4.25 10.73 -8.23
CA VAL A 397 3.20 9.69 -8.23
C VAL A 397 2.56 9.57 -6.85
N MET A 398 3.32 9.78 -5.78
CA MET A 398 2.79 9.84 -4.41
C MET A 398 1.88 11.06 -4.20
N HIS A 399 2.15 12.19 -4.84
CA HIS A 399 1.27 13.36 -4.83
C HIS A 399 0.00 13.21 -5.72
N ASP A 400 -0.03 12.27 -6.66
CA ASP A 400 -1.18 12.08 -7.57
C ASP A 400 -2.39 11.41 -6.90
N LYS A 401 -3.50 12.16 -6.81
CA LYS A 401 -4.79 11.73 -6.23
C LYS A 401 -5.56 10.69 -7.08
N TYR A 402 -5.16 10.45 -8.33
CA TYR A 402 -5.81 9.51 -9.24
C TYR A 402 -5.15 8.13 -9.28
N ILE A 403 -4.02 7.93 -8.60
CA ILE A 403 -3.37 6.62 -8.46
C ILE A 403 -3.92 5.88 -7.22
N GLU A 404 -4.39 4.64 -7.41
CA GLU A 404 -4.74 3.73 -6.30
C GLU A 404 -3.51 2.91 -5.86
N ASP A 405 -2.69 2.40 -6.80
CA ASP A 405 -1.53 1.52 -6.53
C ASP A 405 -0.28 1.90 -7.37
N ILE A 406 0.93 1.59 -6.88
CA ILE A 406 2.24 1.74 -7.54
C ILE A 406 3.03 0.44 -7.39
N SER A 407 3.64 -0.10 -8.47
CA SER A 407 4.52 -1.27 -8.43
C SER A 407 5.87 -1.01 -9.09
N CYS A 408 6.95 -1.44 -8.44
CA CYS A 408 8.30 -1.48 -8.98
C CYS A 408 8.84 -2.91 -8.92
N ASP A 409 8.90 -3.54 -10.10
CA ASP A 409 9.07 -5.00 -10.25
C ASP A 409 10.55 -5.41 -10.40
N GLY A 410 11.49 -4.48 -10.17
CA GLY A 410 12.94 -4.72 -10.23
C GLY A 410 13.74 -3.61 -10.92
N VAL A 411 15.06 -3.81 -11.00
CA VAL A 411 16.00 -2.87 -11.61
C VAL A 411 15.91 -2.92 -13.14
N GLY A 412 15.84 -1.74 -13.77
CA GLY A 412 15.64 -1.60 -15.22
C GLY A 412 14.18 -1.76 -15.68
N SER A 413 13.31 -2.32 -14.84
CA SER A 413 11.86 -2.36 -15.07
C SER A 413 11.24 -0.97 -14.93
N PRO A 414 10.30 -0.59 -15.82
CA PRO A 414 9.44 0.57 -15.60
C PRO A 414 8.61 0.39 -14.34
N ILE A 415 8.39 1.49 -13.61
CA ILE A 415 7.38 1.52 -12.55
C ILE A 415 6.00 1.49 -13.22
N PHE A 416 5.10 0.65 -12.72
CA PHE A 416 3.70 0.61 -13.11
C PHE A 416 2.82 1.30 -12.06
N VAL A 417 1.70 1.87 -12.51
CA VAL A 417 0.72 2.53 -11.64
C VAL A 417 -0.69 2.13 -12.01
N TYR A 418 -1.60 2.05 -11.04
CA TYR A 418 -3.02 1.83 -11.28
C TYR A 418 -3.78 3.16 -11.17
N HIS A 419 -4.12 3.75 -12.31
CA HIS A 419 -4.85 5.02 -12.40
C HIS A 419 -6.37 4.78 -12.42
N THR A 420 -7.15 5.53 -11.64
CA THR A 420 -8.60 5.33 -11.48
C THR A 420 -9.39 5.32 -12.79
N THR A 421 -8.88 6.00 -13.82
CA THR A 421 -9.53 6.15 -15.14
C THR A 421 -8.96 5.22 -16.22
N TYR A 422 -7.67 4.90 -16.16
CA TYR A 422 -6.93 4.22 -17.24
C TYR A 422 -6.45 2.81 -16.86
N GLU A 423 -6.78 2.35 -15.65
CA GLU A 423 -6.33 1.09 -15.06
C GLU A 423 -4.78 1.03 -14.96
N SER A 424 -4.18 -0.14 -15.21
CA SER A 424 -2.72 -0.34 -15.13
C SER A 424 -2.00 0.38 -16.27
N MET A 425 -1.22 1.40 -15.93
CA MET A 425 -0.39 2.17 -16.86
C MET A 425 1.10 1.92 -16.62
N ARG A 426 1.88 1.89 -17.70
CA ARG A 426 3.34 1.99 -17.64
C ARG A 426 3.74 3.45 -17.41
N THR A 427 4.68 3.70 -16.49
CA THR A 427 5.23 5.06 -16.31
C THR A 427 6.53 5.29 -17.09
N SER A 428 6.93 6.56 -17.17
CA SER A 428 8.27 6.97 -17.62
C SER A 428 9.38 6.80 -16.56
N LEU A 429 9.07 6.32 -15.34
CA LEU A 429 10.03 6.17 -14.25
C LEU A 429 10.68 4.77 -14.28
N VAL A 430 12.01 4.72 -14.09
CA VAL A 430 12.82 3.49 -14.09
C VAL A 430 13.99 3.66 -13.11
N TYR A 431 14.12 2.78 -12.12
CA TYR A 431 15.35 2.66 -11.34
C TYR A 431 16.41 1.95 -12.18
N ARG A 432 17.57 2.59 -12.40
CA ARG A 432 18.61 2.05 -13.31
C ARG A 432 19.77 1.37 -12.59
N ASN A 433 19.85 1.52 -11.27
CA ASN A 433 20.93 1.00 -10.45
C ASN A 433 20.34 0.23 -9.26
N ALA A 434 20.86 -0.98 -8.99
CA ALA A 434 20.44 -1.78 -7.84
C ALA A 434 20.66 -1.02 -6.53
N GLY A 435 21.84 -0.42 -6.32
CA GLY A 435 22.14 0.32 -5.09
C GLY A 435 21.27 1.56 -4.85
N GLU A 436 20.66 2.11 -5.90
CA GLU A 436 19.66 3.19 -5.79
C GLU A 436 18.33 2.65 -5.24
N LEU A 437 17.86 1.52 -5.78
CA LEU A 437 16.61 0.87 -5.40
C LEU A 437 16.70 0.18 -4.03
N ASP A 438 17.82 -0.47 -3.73
CA ASP A 438 18.12 -1.10 -2.44
C ASP A 438 18.18 -0.04 -1.32
N SER A 439 18.84 1.10 -1.60
CA SER A 439 18.88 2.26 -0.70
C SER A 439 17.49 2.87 -0.50
N PHE A 440 16.69 2.97 -1.57
CA PHE A 440 15.33 3.47 -1.51
C PHE A 440 14.41 2.58 -0.64
N VAL A 441 14.40 1.27 -0.87
CA VAL A 441 13.65 0.28 -0.06
C VAL A 441 14.10 0.33 1.41
N THR A 442 15.42 0.40 1.67
CA THR A 442 15.96 0.53 3.03
C THR A 442 15.51 1.83 3.70
N LYS A 443 15.52 2.97 2.98
CA LYS A 443 15.04 4.27 3.46
C LYS A 443 13.54 4.23 3.80
N LEU A 444 12.71 3.56 2.99
CA LEU A 444 11.28 3.43 3.26
C LEU A 444 10.99 2.53 4.47
N ALA A 445 11.70 1.41 4.61
CA ALA A 445 11.60 0.55 5.80
C ALA A 445 11.89 1.34 7.09
N GLN A 446 13.01 2.08 7.12
CA GLN A 446 13.41 2.90 8.26
C GLN A 446 12.40 4.03 8.55
N ARG A 447 11.83 4.67 7.51
CA ARG A 447 10.76 5.69 7.67
C ARG A 447 9.46 5.11 8.22
N ALA A 448 9.16 3.85 7.95
CA ALA A 448 8.05 3.12 8.56
C ALA A 448 8.36 2.58 9.97
N GLY A 449 9.55 2.85 10.52
CA GLY A 449 9.97 2.40 11.85
C GLY A 449 10.29 0.90 11.94
N LYS A 450 10.49 0.23 10.79
CA LYS A 450 10.88 -1.18 10.68
C LYS A 450 12.28 -1.30 10.07
N TYR A 451 12.81 -2.52 10.04
CA TYR A 451 14.09 -2.86 9.39
C TYR A 451 13.86 -3.94 8.34
N ILE A 452 14.68 -3.92 7.29
CA ILE A 452 14.73 -4.92 6.22
C ILE A 452 16.20 -5.30 6.00
N SER A 453 16.50 -6.56 5.73
CA SER A 453 17.88 -7.05 5.65
C SER A 453 18.00 -8.27 4.72
N ILE A 454 19.22 -8.69 4.39
CA ILE A 454 19.41 -9.90 3.56
C ILE A 454 18.90 -11.17 4.29
N ALA A 455 18.90 -11.19 5.63
CA ALA A 455 18.38 -12.30 6.43
C ALA A 455 16.85 -12.27 6.60
N GLU A 456 16.26 -11.08 6.61
CA GLU A 456 14.81 -10.85 6.65
C GLU A 456 14.43 -9.90 5.49
N PRO A 457 14.37 -10.43 4.24
CA PRO A 457 14.37 -9.62 3.01
C PRO A 457 12.98 -9.21 2.53
N MET A 458 11.89 -9.69 3.14
CA MET A 458 10.53 -9.27 2.81
C MET A 458 9.95 -8.45 3.96
N LEU A 459 9.24 -7.36 3.64
CA LEU A 459 8.68 -6.47 4.65
C LEU A 459 7.35 -5.84 4.22
N ASP A 460 6.30 -6.11 5.00
CA ASP A 460 5.04 -5.36 4.98
C ASP A 460 5.08 -4.23 6.02
N ALA A 461 4.68 -3.01 5.62
CA ALA A 461 4.73 -1.83 6.47
C ALA A 461 3.64 -0.79 6.12
N THR A 462 3.47 0.20 7.00
CA THR A 462 2.65 1.39 6.77
C THR A 462 3.56 2.62 6.63
N MET A 463 3.38 3.37 5.55
CA MET A 463 4.13 4.59 5.25
C MET A 463 3.64 5.79 6.08
N THR A 464 4.41 6.88 6.08
CA THR A 464 4.16 8.08 6.89
C THR A 464 2.88 8.86 6.56
N ASP A 465 2.29 8.61 5.40
CA ASP A 465 0.99 9.11 4.91
C ASP A 465 -0.19 8.18 5.24
N GLY A 466 0.08 6.95 5.71
CA GLY A 466 -0.89 5.88 5.92
C GLY A 466 -0.94 4.84 4.78
N SER A 467 -0.20 5.03 3.68
CA SER A 467 -0.18 4.08 2.56
C SER A 467 0.41 2.73 3.00
N ARG A 468 -0.09 1.63 2.43
CA ARG A 468 0.42 0.28 2.68
C ARG A 468 1.57 0.01 1.71
N ILE A 469 2.70 -0.49 2.19
CA ILE A 469 3.82 -0.87 1.34
C ILE A 469 4.29 -2.28 1.66
N GLN A 470 4.44 -3.09 0.61
CA GLN A 470 5.13 -4.36 0.61
C GLN A 470 6.47 -4.17 -0.12
N MET A 471 7.55 -4.73 0.40
CA MET A 471 8.90 -4.59 -0.15
C MET A 471 9.67 -5.90 -0.11
N THR A 472 10.58 -6.07 -1.07
CA THR A 472 11.61 -7.11 -1.07
C THR A 472 12.99 -6.49 -1.28
N LEU A 473 14.00 -6.94 -0.53
CA LEU A 473 15.38 -6.45 -0.62
C LEU A 473 16.31 -7.46 -1.32
N GLY A 474 17.16 -6.96 -2.21
CA GLY A 474 18.21 -7.72 -2.88
C GLY A 474 17.68 -8.70 -3.92
N SER A 475 18.50 -9.69 -4.28
CA SER A 475 18.17 -10.70 -5.30
C SER A 475 17.90 -12.11 -4.75
N GLU A 476 17.91 -12.29 -3.43
CA GLU A 476 17.75 -13.60 -2.78
C GLU A 476 16.33 -14.18 -2.92
N VAL A 477 15.33 -13.30 -3.01
CA VAL A 477 13.90 -13.65 -3.18
C VAL A 477 13.36 -13.21 -4.54
N THR A 478 13.85 -12.07 -5.07
CA THR A 478 13.37 -11.46 -6.32
C THR A 478 14.46 -11.40 -7.39
N ALA A 479 14.28 -12.17 -8.47
CA ALA A 479 15.31 -12.38 -9.50
C ALA A 479 15.78 -11.12 -10.27
N HIS A 480 15.09 -9.99 -10.11
CA HIS A 480 15.41 -8.71 -10.76
C HIS A 480 15.89 -7.62 -9.76
N GLY A 481 16.34 -8.04 -8.58
CA GLY A 481 16.75 -7.16 -7.49
C GLY A 481 15.58 -6.77 -6.58
N SER A 482 15.77 -5.74 -5.77
CA SER A 482 14.75 -5.24 -4.84
C SER A 482 13.45 -4.85 -5.55
N THR A 483 12.31 -5.00 -4.87
CA THR A 483 10.97 -4.65 -5.39
C THR A 483 10.16 -3.90 -4.35
N PHE A 484 9.16 -3.14 -4.78
CA PHE A 484 8.13 -2.63 -3.87
C PHE A 484 6.76 -2.51 -4.54
N THR A 485 5.69 -2.70 -3.76
CA THR A 485 4.31 -2.37 -4.13
C THR A 485 3.72 -1.45 -3.07
N ILE A 486 3.27 -0.26 -3.46
CA ILE A 486 2.58 0.70 -2.61
C ILE A 486 1.10 0.71 -3.00
N ARG A 487 0.22 0.46 -2.03
CA ARG A 487 -1.21 0.72 -2.16
C ARG A 487 -1.55 1.99 -1.40
N LYS A 488 -1.92 3.03 -2.15
CA LYS A 488 -2.01 4.40 -1.64
C LYS A 488 -3.19 4.58 -0.70
N PHE A 489 -2.93 5.22 0.43
CA PHE A 489 -3.98 5.71 1.31
C PHE A 489 -4.65 6.94 0.67
N ARG A 490 -5.98 6.95 0.60
CA ARG A 490 -6.72 8.06 -0.03
C ARG A 490 -7.00 9.18 0.97
N ASP A 491 -6.36 10.33 0.75
CA ASP A 491 -6.33 11.40 1.75
C ASP A 491 -7.72 12.00 2.03
N GLU A 492 -8.55 12.19 0.99
CA GLU A 492 -9.98 12.51 1.14
C GLU A 492 -10.84 11.23 1.15
N PRO A 493 -11.52 10.92 2.28
CA PRO A 493 -12.44 9.79 2.35
C PRO A 493 -13.74 10.06 1.59
N ILE A 494 -14.27 9.00 0.99
CA ILE A 494 -15.48 9.00 0.16
C ILE A 494 -16.73 9.14 1.03
N THR A 495 -17.72 9.91 0.57
CA THR A 495 -18.95 10.24 1.30
C THR A 495 -20.18 9.49 0.77
N PRO A 496 -21.29 9.45 1.53
CA PRO A 496 -22.57 8.96 1.02
C PRO A 496 -23.04 9.70 -0.24
N THR A 497 -22.74 11.00 -0.39
CA THR A 497 -23.05 11.76 -1.61
C THR A 497 -22.33 11.19 -2.84
N ASP A 498 -21.06 10.80 -2.69
CA ASP A 498 -20.29 10.16 -3.76
C ASP A 498 -20.86 8.79 -4.16
N LEU A 499 -21.27 7.98 -3.17
CA LEU A 499 -21.84 6.65 -3.41
C LEU A 499 -23.17 6.71 -4.18
N ILE A 500 -23.94 7.78 -4.03
CA ILE A 500 -25.16 8.03 -4.81
C ILE A 500 -24.80 8.56 -6.21
N GLU A 501 -23.89 9.53 -6.30
CA GLU A 501 -23.47 10.16 -7.57
C GLU A 501 -22.78 9.18 -8.53
N TRP A 502 -22.11 8.16 -8.01
CA TRP A 502 -21.55 7.06 -8.80
C TRP A 502 -22.53 5.91 -9.05
N HIS A 503 -23.77 6.00 -8.56
CA HIS A 503 -24.79 4.94 -8.56
C HIS A 503 -24.34 3.64 -7.84
N THR A 504 -23.37 3.70 -6.92
CA THR A 504 -23.00 2.56 -6.07
C THR A 504 -24.14 2.15 -5.13
N PHE A 505 -24.94 3.12 -4.69
CA PHE A 505 -26.20 2.94 -3.98
C PHE A 505 -27.28 3.88 -4.56
N SER A 506 -28.56 3.54 -4.35
CA SER A 506 -29.66 4.48 -4.60
C SER A 506 -29.80 5.48 -3.43
N PRO A 507 -30.38 6.69 -3.66
CA PRO A 507 -30.65 7.64 -2.58
C PRO A 507 -31.48 7.03 -1.43
N LEU A 508 -32.45 6.17 -1.77
CA LEU A 508 -33.29 5.45 -0.81
C LEU A 508 -32.50 4.38 -0.03
N GLY A 509 -31.55 3.68 -0.67
CA GLY A 509 -30.67 2.71 0.01
C GLY A 509 -29.74 3.36 1.03
N ILE A 510 -29.24 4.57 0.72
CA ILE A 510 -28.46 5.37 1.68
C ILE A 510 -29.36 5.94 2.79
N ALA A 511 -30.57 6.41 2.50
CA ALA A 511 -31.53 6.86 3.52
C ALA A 511 -31.95 5.72 4.48
N PHE A 512 -32.12 4.50 3.96
CA PHE A 512 -32.31 3.28 4.75
C PHE A 512 -31.12 2.99 5.65
N LEU A 513 -29.89 2.99 5.11
CA LEU A 513 -28.68 2.76 5.91
C LEU A 513 -28.45 3.84 6.98
N TRP A 514 -28.80 5.10 6.71
CA TRP A 514 -28.78 6.16 7.72
C TRP A 514 -29.71 5.83 8.89
N LEU A 515 -30.97 5.44 8.65
CA LEU A 515 -31.88 5.02 9.71
C LEU A 515 -31.40 3.74 10.43
N ALA A 516 -30.81 2.79 9.73
CA ALA A 516 -30.25 1.58 10.34
C ALA A 516 -29.08 1.91 11.30
N VAL A 517 -28.17 2.81 10.89
CA VAL A 517 -27.06 3.29 11.74
C VAL A 517 -27.58 4.09 12.94
N GLU A 518 -28.49 5.03 12.71
CA GLU A 518 -29.11 5.83 13.79
C GLU A 518 -29.83 4.97 14.84
N ASN A 519 -30.30 3.78 14.45
CA ASN A 519 -31.01 2.83 15.30
C ASN A 519 -30.19 1.57 15.63
N ALA A 520 -28.86 1.70 15.71
CA ALA A 520 -27.98 0.70 16.33
C ALA A 520 -27.99 -0.69 15.64
N LYS A 521 -28.35 -0.77 14.35
CA LYS A 521 -28.43 -2.03 13.62
C LYS A 521 -27.06 -2.38 13.01
N SER A 522 -26.48 -3.50 13.41
CA SER A 522 -25.13 -3.96 13.00
C SER A 522 -25.10 -4.44 11.53
N CYS A 523 -24.01 -4.17 10.81
CA CYS A 523 -23.89 -4.50 9.37
C CYS A 523 -22.47 -4.98 8.98
N ILE A 524 -22.39 -6.03 8.16
CA ILE A 524 -21.15 -6.45 7.50
C ILE A 524 -21.17 -6.06 6.02
N PHE A 525 -20.13 -5.36 5.58
CA PHE A 525 -19.88 -5.01 4.17
C PHE A 525 -18.98 -6.09 3.55
N ALA A 526 -19.56 -7.00 2.78
CA ALA A 526 -18.84 -8.10 2.15
C ALA A 526 -18.56 -7.84 0.66
N GLY A 527 -17.56 -8.51 0.10
CA GLY A 527 -17.23 -8.47 -1.34
C GLY A 527 -15.76 -8.81 -1.63
N GLY A 528 -15.42 -9.07 -2.89
CA GLY A 528 -14.05 -9.33 -3.34
C GLY A 528 -13.05 -8.18 -3.09
N THR A 529 -11.80 -8.39 -3.53
CA THR A 529 -10.74 -7.36 -3.47
C THR A 529 -11.11 -6.14 -4.33
N ALA A 530 -10.71 -4.94 -3.92
CA ALA A 530 -10.97 -3.66 -4.61
C ALA A 530 -12.46 -3.31 -4.89
N SER A 531 -13.43 -4.07 -4.35
CA SER A 531 -14.88 -3.87 -4.53
C SER A 531 -15.46 -2.63 -3.86
N GLY A 532 -14.74 -1.98 -2.95
CA GLY A 532 -15.18 -0.78 -2.22
C GLY A 532 -15.75 -1.03 -0.82
N LYS A 533 -15.37 -2.14 -0.15
CA LYS A 533 -15.85 -2.47 1.21
C LYS A 533 -15.52 -1.39 2.26
N THR A 534 -14.24 -1.16 2.55
CA THR A 534 -13.82 -0.16 3.55
C THR A 534 -14.26 1.24 3.16
N THR A 535 -14.30 1.54 1.86
CA THR A 535 -14.87 2.76 1.29
C THR A 535 -16.33 2.97 1.69
N THR A 536 -17.16 1.93 1.55
CA THR A 536 -18.57 1.96 1.93
C THR A 536 -18.72 2.08 3.44
N LEU A 537 -17.96 1.29 4.22
CA LEU A 537 -17.93 1.37 5.68
C LEU A 537 -17.63 2.80 6.17
N ASN A 538 -16.57 3.42 5.65
CA ASN A 538 -16.15 4.78 6.03
C ASN A 538 -17.22 5.82 5.68
N ALA A 539 -17.82 5.72 4.48
CA ALA A 539 -18.90 6.60 4.05
C ALA A 539 -20.15 6.47 4.93
N ILE A 540 -20.63 5.25 5.18
CA ILE A 540 -21.83 4.98 6.00
C ILE A 540 -21.60 5.33 7.48
N SER A 541 -20.36 5.25 7.97
CA SER A 541 -19.98 5.66 9.33
C SER A 541 -20.19 7.16 9.59
N LEU A 542 -20.37 8.00 8.57
CA LEU A 542 -20.78 9.39 8.75
C LEU A 542 -22.19 9.56 9.34
N PHE A 543 -23.03 8.52 9.29
CA PHE A 543 -24.36 8.52 9.92
C PHE A 543 -24.34 8.14 11.41
N ILE A 544 -23.18 7.76 11.97
CA ILE A 544 -23.05 7.49 13.41
C ILE A 544 -23.32 8.80 14.19
N PRO A 545 -24.12 8.79 15.29
CA PRO A 545 -24.47 10.01 16.01
C PRO A 545 -23.24 10.84 16.45
N PRO A 546 -23.23 12.19 16.31
CA PRO A 546 -22.00 12.99 16.39
C PRO A 546 -21.19 12.97 17.69
N LEU A 547 -21.75 12.48 18.79
CA LEU A 547 -21.10 12.39 20.11
C LEU A 547 -20.87 10.94 20.58
N ALA A 548 -21.37 9.95 19.82
CA ALA A 548 -21.27 8.54 20.19
C ALA A 548 -19.82 8.09 20.29
N LYS A 549 -19.52 7.18 21.22
CA LYS A 549 -18.18 6.63 21.39
C LYS A 549 -17.89 5.57 20.33
N ILE A 550 -16.91 5.87 19.47
CA ILE A 550 -16.47 4.99 18.39
C ILE A 550 -15.10 4.41 18.71
N VAL A 551 -14.91 3.11 18.47
CA VAL A 551 -13.59 2.46 18.45
C VAL A 551 -13.41 1.83 17.08
N THR A 552 -12.38 2.23 16.32
CA THR A 552 -11.98 1.53 15.09
C THR A 552 -10.82 0.59 15.37
N LEU A 553 -10.84 -0.59 14.74
CA LEU A 553 -9.87 -1.68 14.88
C LEU A 553 -9.41 -2.09 13.48
N GLU A 554 -8.14 -1.90 13.15
CA GLU A 554 -7.68 -1.89 11.75
C GLU A 554 -6.27 -2.51 11.60
N ASP A 555 -6.01 -3.34 10.58
CA ASP A 555 -4.64 -3.82 10.27
C ASP A 555 -3.74 -2.70 9.76
N THR A 556 -4.35 -1.72 9.10
CA THR A 556 -3.75 -0.47 8.69
C THR A 556 -4.87 0.55 8.66
N ARG A 557 -4.60 1.78 9.08
CA ARG A 557 -5.58 2.84 9.18
C ARG A 557 -6.16 3.17 7.80
N GLU A 558 -7.37 2.69 7.51
CA GLU A 558 -8.14 2.97 6.29
C GLU A 558 -9.33 3.90 6.58
N LEU A 559 -9.79 3.97 7.84
CA LEU A 559 -10.93 4.79 8.27
C LEU A 559 -10.51 6.21 8.69
N LYS A 560 -11.35 7.20 8.33
CA LYS A 560 -11.19 8.62 8.67
C LYS A 560 -12.57 9.17 9.06
N LEU A 561 -12.80 9.29 10.36
CA LEU A 561 -14.08 9.75 10.92
C LEU A 561 -14.00 11.21 11.42
N PRO A 562 -15.10 11.99 11.37
CA PRO A 562 -15.14 13.36 11.88
C PRO A 562 -15.43 13.44 13.39
N HIS A 563 -15.78 12.31 14.02
CA HIS A 563 -16.27 12.25 15.40
C HIS A 563 -15.17 12.57 16.42
N PRO A 564 -15.42 13.45 17.40
CA PRO A 564 -14.44 13.80 18.44
C PRO A 564 -14.25 12.70 19.50
N ASN A 565 -15.21 11.79 19.63
CA ASN A 565 -15.22 10.70 20.61
C ASN A 565 -14.79 9.37 19.97
N TRP A 566 -13.71 9.41 19.19
CA TRP A 566 -13.19 8.28 18.40
C TRP A 566 -11.80 7.83 18.91
N ILE A 567 -11.65 6.53 19.12
CA ILE A 567 -10.38 5.87 19.44
C ILE A 567 -9.96 5.01 18.23
N PRO A 568 -9.01 5.46 17.40
CA PRO A 568 -8.43 4.63 16.34
C PRO A 568 -7.39 3.67 16.94
N SER A 569 -7.59 2.37 16.71
CA SER A 569 -6.70 1.30 17.18
C SER A 569 -6.18 0.52 15.97
N ILE A 570 -4.88 0.28 15.93
CA ILE A 570 -4.19 -0.41 14.83
C ILE A 570 -3.50 -1.65 15.40
N THR A 571 -3.49 -2.76 14.66
CA THR A 571 -2.71 -3.95 15.06
C THR A 571 -1.21 -3.65 15.03
N ARG A 572 -0.42 -4.52 15.67
CA ARG A 572 1.03 -4.38 15.67
C ARG A 572 1.72 -5.74 15.75
N ASP A 573 2.57 -6.01 14.77
CA ASP A 573 3.44 -7.19 14.73
C ASP A 573 4.35 -7.26 15.97
N SER A 574 4.88 -8.46 16.26
CA SER A 574 5.93 -8.63 17.26
C SER A 574 7.19 -7.83 16.88
N PHE A 575 7.88 -7.28 17.89
CA PHE A 575 9.22 -6.70 17.72
C PHE A 575 10.35 -7.74 17.92
N SER A 576 10.01 -8.97 18.27
CA SER A 576 10.96 -10.06 18.56
C SER A 576 10.56 -11.36 17.86
N GLN A 577 11.56 -12.15 17.47
CA GLN A 577 11.39 -13.44 16.79
C GLN A 577 10.68 -14.51 17.63
N ASP A 578 10.47 -14.28 18.93
CA ASP A 578 9.69 -15.14 19.83
C ASP A 578 8.19 -14.74 19.93
N GLY A 579 7.71 -13.84 19.06
CA GLY A 579 6.31 -13.40 18.99
C GLY A 579 5.86 -12.50 20.15
N ARG A 580 6.74 -12.13 21.09
CA ARG A 580 6.33 -11.41 22.30
C ARG A 580 5.83 -10.00 22.02
N GLY A 581 4.59 -9.76 22.40
CA GLY A 581 3.95 -8.46 22.31
C GLY A 581 3.42 -8.13 20.93
N GLU A 582 3.15 -9.12 20.08
CA GLU A 582 2.15 -8.98 19.02
C GLU A 582 0.81 -8.47 19.60
N ILE A 583 0.09 -7.65 18.84
CA ILE A 583 -1.25 -7.16 19.17
C ILE A 583 -2.13 -7.32 17.92
N ASP A 584 -2.95 -8.36 17.90
CA ASP A 584 -3.85 -8.68 16.79
C ASP A 584 -5.25 -8.05 16.96
N MET A 585 -6.11 -8.21 15.94
CA MET A 585 -7.50 -7.77 15.98
C MET A 585 -8.29 -8.32 17.18
N TYR A 586 -7.98 -9.55 17.62
CA TYR A 586 -8.66 -10.19 18.76
C TYR A 586 -8.36 -9.48 20.08
N GLU A 587 -7.08 -9.25 20.41
CA GLU A 587 -6.73 -8.52 21.63
C GLU A 587 -7.16 -7.04 21.58
N LEU A 588 -7.13 -6.41 20.40
CA LEU A 588 -7.70 -5.07 20.21
C LEU A 588 -9.21 -5.04 20.51
N LEU A 589 -9.98 -5.99 19.97
CA LEU A 589 -11.43 -6.08 20.15
C LEU A 589 -11.81 -6.40 21.61
N ARG A 590 -11.06 -7.32 22.22
CA ARG A 590 -11.17 -7.66 23.65
C ARG A 590 -10.86 -6.47 24.56
N ALA A 591 -9.92 -5.60 24.16
CA ALA A 591 -9.65 -4.34 24.84
C ALA A 591 -10.76 -3.30 24.59
N ALA A 592 -11.26 -3.18 23.36
CA ALA A 592 -12.33 -2.25 22.98
C ALA A 592 -13.60 -2.45 23.81
N LEU A 593 -14.03 -3.70 24.04
CA LEU A 593 -15.20 -4.02 24.88
C LEU A 593 -15.11 -3.44 26.30
N ARG A 594 -13.90 -3.30 26.86
CA ARG A 594 -13.69 -2.68 28.18
C ARG A 594 -13.82 -1.16 28.18
N GLN A 595 -13.74 -0.53 27.01
CA GLN A 595 -13.82 0.92 26.85
C GLN A 595 -15.27 1.45 26.79
N ARG A 596 -16.28 0.56 26.78
CA ARG A 596 -17.71 0.88 26.56
C ARG A 596 -17.97 1.73 25.30
N PRO A 597 -17.59 1.24 24.10
CA PRO A 597 -17.99 1.87 22.85
C PRO A 597 -19.50 1.73 22.63
N GLU A 598 -20.09 2.70 21.94
CA GLU A 598 -21.42 2.57 21.34
C GLU A 598 -21.29 1.87 19.97
N TYR A 599 -20.23 2.18 19.23
CA TYR A 599 -19.94 1.62 17.91
C TYR A 599 -18.52 1.05 17.83
N ILE A 600 -18.40 -0.20 17.38
CA ILE A 600 -17.14 -0.90 17.09
C ILE A 600 -17.03 -1.11 15.59
N LEU A 601 -15.97 -0.59 14.98
CA LEU A 601 -15.73 -0.65 13.54
C LEU A 601 -14.48 -1.48 13.26
N VAL A 602 -14.63 -2.67 12.69
CA VAL A 602 -13.51 -3.57 12.33
C VAL A 602 -13.19 -3.41 10.84
N GLY A 603 -11.97 -2.99 10.51
CA GLY A 603 -11.55 -2.72 9.13
C GLY A 603 -11.76 -3.92 8.21
N GLU A 604 -11.35 -5.12 8.64
CA GLU A 604 -11.69 -6.38 7.99
C GLU A 604 -11.70 -7.54 9.00
N VAL A 605 -12.59 -8.51 8.80
CA VAL A 605 -12.71 -9.75 9.59
C VAL A 605 -12.23 -10.93 8.76
N ARG A 606 -11.29 -11.69 9.32
CA ARG A 606 -10.48 -12.73 8.68
C ARG A 606 -10.34 -14.01 9.52
N GLY A 607 -10.50 -13.95 10.84
CA GLY A 607 -10.19 -15.04 11.77
C GLY A 607 -10.93 -14.95 13.11
N ARG A 608 -10.23 -15.36 14.19
CA ARG A 608 -10.75 -15.56 15.56
C ARG A 608 -11.42 -14.34 16.20
N GLU A 609 -11.13 -13.13 15.74
CA GLU A 609 -11.77 -11.90 16.19
C GLU A 609 -13.28 -11.88 15.88
N ALA A 610 -13.74 -12.56 14.82
CA ALA A 610 -15.16 -12.59 14.46
C ALA A 610 -16.04 -13.18 15.57
N LEU A 611 -15.58 -14.24 16.24
CA LEU A 611 -16.30 -14.83 17.37
C LEU A 611 -16.52 -13.81 18.49
N THR A 612 -15.51 -12.98 18.75
CA THR A 612 -15.61 -11.89 19.74
C THR A 612 -16.48 -10.74 19.21
N LEU A 613 -16.52 -10.51 17.90
CA LEU A 613 -17.39 -9.50 17.27
C LEU A 613 -18.86 -9.90 17.33
N PHE A 614 -19.19 -11.16 17.05
CA PHE A 614 -20.55 -11.68 17.21
C PHE A 614 -20.96 -11.74 18.69
N GLN A 615 -20.05 -12.05 19.61
CA GLN A 615 -20.28 -11.87 21.06
C GLN A 615 -20.54 -10.39 21.43
N ALA A 616 -19.88 -9.44 20.77
CA ALA A 616 -20.15 -8.00 20.95
C ALA A 616 -21.57 -7.64 20.49
N MET A 617 -21.99 -8.11 19.32
CA MET A 617 -23.36 -7.95 18.81
C MET A 617 -24.40 -8.56 19.78
N SER A 618 -24.22 -9.82 20.19
CA SER A 618 -25.12 -10.50 21.14
C SER A 618 -25.16 -9.86 22.54
N THR A 619 -24.19 -9.00 22.87
CA THR A 619 -24.17 -8.22 24.13
C THR A 619 -24.62 -6.77 23.96
N GLY A 620 -25.13 -6.40 22.78
CA GLY A 620 -25.74 -5.09 22.52
C GLY A 620 -24.78 -3.99 22.07
N HIS A 621 -23.55 -4.33 21.66
CA HIS A 621 -22.65 -3.37 21.02
C HIS A 621 -22.99 -3.27 19.52
N VAL A 622 -23.06 -2.05 18.98
CA VAL A 622 -23.26 -1.87 17.54
C VAL A 622 -21.94 -2.15 16.83
N THR A 623 -21.96 -3.02 15.83
CA THR A 623 -20.75 -3.41 15.11
C THR A 623 -20.89 -3.17 13.62
N TYR A 624 -19.85 -2.59 13.01
CA TYR A 624 -19.66 -2.58 11.57
C TYR A 624 -18.34 -3.24 11.21
N ALA A 625 -18.34 -4.06 10.17
CA ALA A 625 -17.13 -4.74 9.71
C ALA A 625 -17.10 -4.90 8.19
N THR A 626 -15.94 -5.24 7.64
CA THR A 626 -15.84 -5.75 6.27
C THR A 626 -15.33 -7.19 6.22
N MET A 627 -15.62 -7.93 5.14
CA MET A 627 -15.09 -9.29 4.92
C MET A 627 -14.99 -9.65 3.44
N HIS A 628 -14.14 -10.61 3.07
CA HIS A 628 -14.12 -11.14 1.69
C HIS A 628 -15.19 -12.21 1.46
N ALA A 629 -16.29 -11.88 0.78
CA ALA A 629 -17.30 -12.82 0.30
C ALA A 629 -18.22 -12.20 -0.77
N ASP A 630 -18.41 -12.86 -1.92
CA ASP A 630 -19.16 -12.30 -3.07
C ASP A 630 -20.67 -12.63 -3.07
N SER A 631 -21.16 -13.25 -1.99
CA SER A 631 -22.57 -13.55 -1.72
C SER A 631 -22.79 -13.76 -0.23
N VAL A 632 -24.04 -13.65 0.24
CA VAL A 632 -24.39 -13.96 1.66
C VAL A 632 -24.09 -15.42 1.99
N ALA A 633 -24.34 -16.37 1.09
CA ALA A 633 -23.99 -17.77 1.31
C ALA A 633 -22.46 -17.97 1.49
N SER A 634 -21.63 -17.24 0.73
CA SER A 634 -20.17 -17.24 0.91
C SER A 634 -19.73 -16.56 2.21
N ALA A 635 -20.45 -15.51 2.64
CA ALA A 635 -20.20 -14.84 3.91
C ALA A 635 -20.50 -15.76 5.10
N VAL A 636 -21.69 -16.35 5.13
CA VAL A 636 -22.11 -17.33 6.15
C VAL A 636 -21.14 -18.52 6.21
N HIS A 637 -20.82 -19.14 5.07
CA HIS A 637 -19.86 -20.24 5.02
C HIS A 637 -18.47 -19.83 5.56
N ARG A 638 -17.99 -18.61 5.27
CA ARG A 638 -16.70 -18.13 5.80
C ARG A 638 -16.75 -17.85 7.29
N LEU A 639 -17.85 -17.33 7.82
CA LEU A 639 -18.01 -17.10 9.26
C LEU A 639 -18.03 -18.42 10.04
N GLU A 640 -18.71 -19.45 9.52
CA GLU A 640 -18.96 -20.72 10.21
C GLU A 640 -17.81 -21.73 10.16
N ASN A 641 -16.76 -21.49 9.37
CA ASN A 641 -15.65 -22.42 9.20
C ASN A 641 -14.35 -21.83 9.74
N PRO A 642 -13.38 -22.67 10.14
CA PRO A 642 -12.01 -22.21 10.43
C PRO A 642 -11.42 -21.42 9.26
N PRO A 643 -10.64 -20.34 9.51
CA PRO A 643 -10.12 -19.91 10.82
C PRO A 643 -11.06 -18.98 11.63
N ILE A 644 -12.34 -18.86 11.23
CA ILE A 644 -13.28 -17.91 11.85
C ILE A 644 -14.16 -18.58 12.92
N ASP A 645 -14.77 -19.72 12.61
CA ASP A 645 -15.47 -20.62 13.54
C ASP A 645 -16.55 -19.95 14.43
N VAL A 646 -17.36 -19.05 13.85
CA VAL A 646 -18.54 -18.44 14.51
C VAL A 646 -19.69 -19.45 14.51
N PRO A 647 -20.24 -19.83 15.69
CA PRO A 647 -21.39 -20.71 15.76
C PRO A 647 -22.62 -20.12 15.05
N ARG A 648 -23.27 -20.90 14.17
CA ARG A 648 -24.41 -20.45 13.34
C ARG A 648 -25.49 -19.69 14.13
N ASN A 649 -25.81 -20.14 15.35
CA ASN A 649 -26.83 -19.52 16.20
C ASN A 649 -26.49 -18.09 16.65
N MET A 650 -25.25 -17.63 16.49
CA MET A 650 -24.86 -16.24 16.74
C MET A 650 -25.12 -15.32 15.54
N LEU A 651 -25.31 -15.87 14.33
CA LEU A 651 -25.47 -15.07 13.11
C LEU A 651 -26.74 -14.21 13.11
N SER A 652 -27.77 -14.57 13.89
CA SER A 652 -28.98 -13.77 14.12
C SER A 652 -28.73 -12.48 14.91
N ALA A 653 -27.55 -12.30 15.51
CA ALA A 653 -27.16 -11.03 16.16
C ALA A 653 -26.70 -9.96 15.16
N LEU A 654 -26.40 -10.34 13.90
CA LEU A 654 -26.14 -9.41 12.82
C LEU A 654 -27.46 -8.97 12.19
N SER A 655 -27.66 -7.68 11.93
CA SER A 655 -28.90 -7.18 11.30
C SER A 655 -28.82 -7.15 9.77
N LEU A 656 -27.66 -6.79 9.20
CA LEU A 656 -27.50 -6.51 7.77
C LEU A 656 -26.23 -7.12 7.16
N VAL A 657 -26.34 -7.54 5.90
CA VAL A 657 -25.20 -7.83 5.02
C VAL A 657 -25.33 -7.03 3.73
N SER A 658 -24.31 -6.22 3.43
CA SER A 658 -24.17 -5.46 2.18
C SER A 658 -23.14 -6.15 1.28
N ILE A 659 -23.57 -6.75 0.17
CA ILE A 659 -22.65 -7.31 -0.84
C ILE A 659 -22.22 -6.21 -1.81
N GLN A 660 -20.93 -5.90 -1.86
CA GLN A 660 -20.29 -4.99 -2.82
C GLN A 660 -19.64 -5.79 -3.97
N VAL A 661 -19.69 -5.26 -5.19
CA VAL A 661 -19.10 -5.88 -6.38
C VAL A 661 -18.39 -4.82 -7.25
N GLN A 662 -17.23 -5.20 -7.80
CA GLN A 662 -16.65 -4.49 -8.95
C GLN A 662 -17.13 -5.18 -10.23
N ALA A 663 -17.72 -4.43 -11.15
CA ALA A 663 -18.23 -4.92 -12.43
C ALA A 663 -17.70 -4.05 -13.58
N ARG A 664 -17.91 -4.49 -14.84
CA ARG A 664 -17.73 -3.65 -16.02
C ARG A 664 -19.07 -3.48 -16.75
N VAL A 665 -19.44 -2.23 -17.03
CA VAL A 665 -20.64 -1.84 -17.79
C VAL A 665 -20.22 -0.76 -18.78
N GLY A 666 -20.62 -0.89 -20.05
CA GLY A 666 -20.17 0.03 -21.11
C GLY A 666 -18.65 0.09 -21.30
N GLY A 667 -17.92 -0.97 -20.92
CA GLY A 667 -16.46 -1.02 -20.90
C GLY A 667 -15.81 -0.43 -19.64
N GLN A 668 -16.49 0.45 -18.90
CA GLN A 668 -15.95 1.11 -17.71
C GLN A 668 -16.06 0.21 -16.47
N ARG A 669 -15.05 0.24 -15.58
CA ARG A 669 -15.15 -0.39 -14.25
C ARG A 669 -16.07 0.44 -13.35
N ILE A 670 -17.03 -0.21 -12.74
CA ILE A 670 -17.97 0.37 -11.76
C ILE A 670 -17.91 -0.41 -10.44
N ARG A 671 -18.21 0.27 -9.33
CA ARG A 671 -18.37 -0.33 -7.99
C ARG A 671 -19.84 -0.18 -7.58
N ARG A 672 -20.50 -1.26 -7.16
CA ARG A 672 -21.96 -1.34 -6.91
C ARG A 672 -22.25 -2.13 -5.64
N ASN A 673 -23.23 -1.69 -4.84
CA ASN A 673 -23.95 -2.59 -3.96
C ASN A 673 -24.75 -3.55 -4.84
N LYS A 674 -24.36 -4.83 -4.83
CA LYS A 674 -25.03 -5.91 -5.55
C LYS A 674 -26.37 -6.25 -4.89
N GLN A 675 -26.35 -6.41 -3.57
CA GLN A 675 -27.48 -6.77 -2.72
C GLN A 675 -27.31 -6.14 -1.33
N LEU A 676 -28.41 -5.69 -0.72
CA LEU A 676 -28.51 -5.35 0.69
C LEU A 676 -29.58 -6.23 1.33
N ILE A 677 -29.17 -7.05 2.29
CA ILE A 677 -29.96 -8.17 2.84
C ILE A 677 -30.02 -8.05 4.36
N GLU A 678 -31.24 -8.17 4.90
CA GLU A 678 -31.52 -8.34 6.31
C GLU A 678 -31.31 -9.81 6.71
N ILE A 679 -30.71 -10.02 7.87
CA ILE A 679 -30.71 -11.30 8.57
C ILE A 679 -31.80 -11.21 9.64
N LEU A 680 -32.69 -12.21 9.73
CA LEU A 680 -33.88 -12.14 10.59
C LEU A 680 -33.77 -13.10 11.77
N ASP A 681 -33.65 -14.39 11.49
CA ASP A 681 -33.55 -15.48 12.47
C ASP A 681 -33.04 -16.76 11.75
N ILE A 682 -33.06 -17.90 12.43
CA ILE A 682 -32.68 -19.21 11.90
C ILE A 682 -33.87 -20.18 12.07
N ASP A 683 -34.33 -20.86 11.01
CA ASP A 683 -35.39 -21.88 11.13
C ASP A 683 -34.93 -22.99 12.09
N PRO A 684 -35.56 -23.18 13.27
CA PRO A 684 -35.11 -24.15 14.27
C PRO A 684 -35.26 -25.62 13.84
N ARG A 685 -35.88 -25.88 12.69
CA ARG A 685 -36.08 -27.22 12.11
C ARG A 685 -35.11 -27.52 10.95
N THR A 686 -34.73 -26.54 10.13
CA THR A 686 -33.72 -26.75 9.04
C THR A 686 -32.34 -26.22 9.38
N ASN A 687 -32.22 -25.40 10.43
CA ASN A 687 -31.02 -24.64 10.75
C ASN A 687 -30.62 -23.65 9.63
N GLU A 688 -31.56 -23.18 8.80
CA GLU A 688 -31.31 -22.20 7.74
C GLU A 688 -31.61 -20.76 8.24
N LEU A 689 -30.61 -19.87 8.25
CA LEU A 689 -30.53 -18.79 7.26
C LEU A 689 -31.76 -17.91 6.91
N ILE A 690 -32.67 -17.48 7.81
CA ILE A 690 -33.82 -16.66 7.38
C ILE A 690 -33.37 -15.23 7.05
N THR A 691 -33.53 -14.83 5.79
CA THR A 691 -33.05 -13.54 5.26
C THR A 691 -34.09 -12.86 4.38
N ASN A 692 -34.12 -11.52 4.40
CA ASN A 692 -34.94 -10.70 3.51
C ASN A 692 -34.05 -9.81 2.63
N GLU A 693 -34.28 -9.83 1.32
CA GLU A 693 -33.56 -8.95 0.40
C GLU A 693 -34.28 -7.61 0.29
N VAL A 694 -33.61 -6.53 0.72
CA VAL A 694 -34.17 -5.18 0.76
C VAL A 694 -33.88 -4.42 -0.53
N PHE A 695 -32.65 -4.53 -1.05
CA PHE A 695 -32.25 -3.94 -2.32
C PHE A 695 -31.46 -4.93 -3.18
N ARG A 696 -31.66 -4.86 -4.50
CA ARG A 696 -30.90 -5.61 -5.52
C ARG A 696 -30.50 -4.71 -6.70
N TRP A 697 -29.26 -4.84 -7.15
CA TRP A 697 -28.77 -4.26 -8.40
C TRP A 697 -29.03 -5.18 -9.60
N HIS A 698 -29.41 -4.60 -10.73
CA HIS A 698 -29.68 -5.30 -11.98
C HIS A 698 -28.62 -4.93 -13.05
N PRO A 699 -27.63 -5.82 -13.33
CA PRO A 699 -26.50 -5.48 -14.21
C PRO A 699 -26.87 -5.06 -15.63
N ALA A 700 -28.03 -5.49 -16.13
CA ALA A 700 -28.49 -5.20 -17.49
C ALA A 700 -29.10 -3.79 -17.67
N THR A 701 -29.55 -3.15 -16.59
CA THR A 701 -30.13 -1.78 -16.60
C THR A 701 -29.34 -0.79 -15.73
N ASP A 702 -28.35 -1.28 -14.97
CA ASP A 702 -27.62 -0.57 -13.91
C ASP A 702 -28.50 0.00 -12.78
N GLU A 703 -29.75 -0.47 -12.68
CA GLU A 703 -30.71 -0.01 -11.67
C GLU A 703 -30.53 -0.74 -10.33
N ILE A 704 -30.73 -0.03 -9.22
CA ILE A 704 -30.87 -0.60 -7.87
C ILE A 704 -32.34 -0.52 -7.46
N ARG A 705 -33.00 -1.66 -7.32
CA ARG A 705 -34.43 -1.79 -7.01
C ARG A 705 -34.63 -2.14 -5.53
N TYR A 706 -35.63 -1.53 -4.91
CA TYR A 706 -36.12 -1.84 -3.56
C TYR A 706 -37.18 -2.95 -3.65
N SER A 707 -37.16 -3.91 -2.73
CA SER A 707 -38.10 -5.05 -2.73
C SER A 707 -39.51 -4.69 -2.25
N GLY A 708 -39.66 -3.54 -1.59
CA GLY A 708 -40.93 -3.07 -1.03
C GLY A 708 -41.11 -3.35 0.46
N LYS A 709 -40.27 -4.20 1.07
CA LYS A 709 -40.40 -4.62 2.49
C LYS A 709 -39.06 -4.64 3.22
N SER A 710 -39.09 -4.30 4.50
CA SER A 710 -37.94 -4.31 5.39
C SER A 710 -38.40 -4.53 6.84
N TYR A 711 -37.94 -5.62 7.43
CA TYR A 711 -38.22 -5.93 8.83
C TYR A 711 -37.44 -5.01 9.78
N ILE A 712 -36.32 -4.44 9.36
CA ILE A 712 -35.60 -3.41 10.14
C ILE A 712 -36.40 -2.11 10.22
N LEU A 713 -37.06 -1.68 9.14
CA LEU A 713 -37.94 -0.50 9.22
C LEU A 713 -39.16 -0.75 10.11
N GLU A 714 -39.74 -1.95 10.03
CA GLU A 714 -40.83 -2.39 10.92
C GLU A 714 -40.37 -2.40 12.39
N GLN A 715 -39.19 -2.96 12.69
CA GLN A 715 -38.62 -2.94 14.04
C GLN A 715 -38.30 -1.52 14.53
N ILE A 716 -37.76 -0.62 13.68
CA ILE A 716 -37.52 0.78 14.05
C ILE A 716 -38.85 1.53 14.32
N MET A 717 -39.93 1.18 13.62
CA MET A 717 -41.26 1.69 13.92
C MET A 717 -41.77 1.22 15.28
N GLU A 718 -41.55 -0.03 15.66
CA GLU A 718 -41.88 -0.55 16.99
C GLU A 718 -41.01 0.10 18.08
N ASP A 719 -39.67 0.08 17.91
CA ASP A 719 -38.66 0.65 18.81
C ASP A 719 -38.94 2.13 19.14
N ARG A 720 -39.49 2.91 18.18
CA ARG A 720 -39.78 4.35 18.33
C ARG A 720 -41.27 4.70 18.45
N GLY A 721 -42.19 3.73 18.36
CA GLY A 721 -43.63 3.99 18.32
C GLY A 721 -44.09 4.83 17.13
N TRP A 722 -43.48 4.66 15.95
CA TRP A 722 -43.80 5.40 14.72
C TRP A 722 -44.87 4.70 13.88
N SER A 723 -45.70 5.48 13.17
CA SER A 723 -46.60 4.96 12.13
C SER A 723 -45.87 4.71 10.80
N GLU A 724 -46.46 3.89 9.92
CA GLU A 724 -45.97 3.72 8.53
C GLU A 724 -45.81 5.06 7.80
N GLU A 725 -46.76 5.98 8.02
CA GLU A 725 -46.74 7.31 7.45
C GLU A 725 -45.53 8.09 7.96
N ARG A 726 -45.26 8.09 9.27
CA ARG A 726 -44.10 8.78 9.83
C ARG A 726 -42.78 8.16 9.38
N MET A 727 -42.70 6.84 9.26
CA MET A 727 -41.51 6.18 8.70
C MET A 727 -41.28 6.58 7.23
N ARG A 728 -42.35 6.65 6.44
CA ARG A 728 -42.30 7.10 5.04
C ARG A 728 -41.89 8.57 4.92
N GLU A 729 -42.35 9.44 5.82
CA GLU A 729 -41.87 10.83 5.94
C GLU A 729 -40.37 10.87 6.25
N GLU A 730 -39.92 10.18 7.30
CA GLU A 730 -38.52 10.25 7.78
C GLU A 730 -37.50 9.66 6.79
N LEU A 731 -37.90 8.64 6.01
CA LEU A 731 -37.15 8.18 4.84
C LEU A 731 -37.11 9.25 3.73
N LYS A 732 -38.27 9.81 3.34
CA LYS A 732 -38.37 10.83 2.29
C LYS A 732 -37.55 12.07 2.64
N ARG A 733 -37.56 12.51 3.90
CA ARG A 733 -36.75 13.62 4.42
C ARG A 733 -35.25 13.35 4.26
N ARG A 734 -34.77 12.18 4.69
CA ARG A 734 -33.35 11.80 4.53
C ARG A 734 -32.97 11.72 3.05
N GLN A 735 -33.84 11.19 2.21
CA GLN A 735 -33.66 11.16 0.75
C GLN A 735 -33.59 12.58 0.14
N GLU A 736 -34.47 13.50 0.54
CA GLU A 736 -34.46 14.91 0.10
C GLU A 736 -33.13 15.60 0.47
N VAL A 737 -32.60 15.38 1.68
CA VAL A 737 -31.30 15.94 2.13
C VAL A 737 -30.13 15.37 1.31
N LEU A 738 -30.10 14.05 1.11
CA LEU A 738 -29.05 13.37 0.34
C LEU A 738 -29.03 13.83 -1.12
N GLU A 739 -30.21 13.93 -1.74
CA GLU A 739 -30.36 14.35 -3.14
C GLU A 739 -30.03 15.85 -3.32
N TRP A 740 -30.38 16.70 -2.35
CA TRP A 740 -29.92 18.10 -2.32
C TRP A 740 -28.40 18.22 -2.22
N MET A 741 -27.74 17.44 -1.35
CA MET A 741 -26.27 17.42 -1.28
C MET A 741 -25.65 16.99 -2.61
N ARG A 742 -26.25 15.99 -3.29
CA ARG A 742 -25.81 15.52 -4.62
C ARG A 742 -25.95 16.61 -5.68
N ILE A 743 -27.13 17.21 -5.81
CA ILE A 743 -27.42 18.27 -6.79
C ILE A 743 -26.53 19.51 -6.57
N LYS A 744 -26.30 19.90 -5.32
CA LYS A 744 -25.41 21.02 -4.93
C LYS A 744 -23.91 20.64 -4.97
N LYS A 745 -23.58 19.40 -5.37
CA LYS A 745 -22.22 18.82 -5.44
C LYS A 745 -21.43 18.89 -4.12
N ILE A 746 -22.13 18.79 -2.99
CA ILE A 746 -21.52 18.77 -1.65
C ILE A 746 -20.96 17.37 -1.38
N ARG A 747 -19.74 17.14 -1.89
CA ARG A 747 -19.02 15.87 -1.84
C ARG A 747 -17.86 15.85 -0.86
N HIS A 748 -17.30 17.01 -0.51
CA HIS A 748 -16.17 17.08 0.42
C HIS A 748 -16.60 16.70 1.85
N PHE A 749 -15.90 15.71 2.40
CA PHE A 749 -16.17 15.02 3.67
C PHE A 749 -16.52 15.94 4.84
N ARG A 750 -15.77 17.03 5.05
CA ARG A 750 -15.99 17.94 6.20
C ARG A 750 -17.32 18.69 6.09
N ASP A 751 -17.83 18.91 4.88
CA ASP A 751 -19.05 19.69 4.64
C ASP A 751 -20.30 18.82 4.64
N VAL A 752 -20.21 17.59 4.11
CA VAL A 752 -21.22 16.53 4.35
C VAL A 752 -21.37 16.29 5.86
N SER A 753 -20.25 16.15 6.58
CA SER A 753 -20.27 15.97 8.04
C SER A 753 -20.98 17.12 8.77
N LYS A 754 -20.75 18.39 8.40
CA LYS A 754 -21.45 19.55 8.99
C LYS A 754 -22.97 19.47 8.76
N ILE A 755 -23.41 19.05 7.59
CA ILE A 755 -24.84 18.94 7.25
C ILE A 755 -25.50 17.83 8.06
N LEU A 756 -24.87 16.64 8.15
CA LEU A 756 -25.38 15.54 8.97
C LEU A 756 -25.42 15.91 10.46
N VAL A 757 -24.38 16.55 11.00
CA VAL A 757 -24.37 17.07 12.39
C VAL A 757 -25.44 18.13 12.62
N SER A 758 -25.77 18.93 11.59
CA SER A 758 -26.86 19.93 11.70
C SER A 758 -28.22 19.24 11.72
N TYR A 759 -28.45 18.28 10.82
CA TYR A 759 -29.70 17.49 10.77
C TYR A 759 -29.92 16.70 12.07
N PHE A 760 -28.86 16.13 12.66
CA PHE A 760 -28.94 15.46 13.96
C PHE A 760 -29.29 16.37 15.14
N ARG A 761 -29.15 17.70 15.00
CA ARG A 761 -29.48 18.68 16.06
C ARG A 761 -30.83 19.37 15.82
N ASP A 762 -31.14 19.65 14.56
CA ASP A 762 -32.37 20.28 14.11
C ASP A 762 -32.74 19.75 12.71
N PRO A 763 -33.55 18.67 12.64
CA PRO A 763 -34.02 18.12 11.37
C PRO A 763 -34.97 19.04 10.61
N GLU A 764 -35.59 20.01 11.28
CA GLU A 764 -36.65 20.85 10.69
C GLU A 764 -36.04 22.02 9.91
N SER A 765 -35.13 22.81 10.49
CA SER A 765 -34.52 23.94 9.76
C SER A 765 -33.61 23.49 8.61
N VAL A 766 -32.98 22.31 8.72
CA VAL A 766 -32.25 21.71 7.59
C VAL A 766 -33.19 21.29 6.46
N ILE A 767 -34.37 20.74 6.78
CA ILE A 767 -35.38 20.35 5.77
C ILE A 767 -36.07 21.57 5.15
N GLU A 768 -36.37 22.60 5.93
CA GLU A 768 -36.88 23.88 5.42
C GLU A 768 -35.90 24.45 4.39
N ARG A 769 -34.62 24.59 4.76
CA ARG A 769 -33.56 25.05 3.85
C ARG A 769 -33.44 24.18 2.60
N VAL A 770 -33.40 22.86 2.76
CA VAL A 770 -33.32 21.90 1.63
C VAL A 770 -34.50 22.08 0.67
N ARG A 771 -35.72 22.24 1.20
CA ARG A 771 -36.93 22.42 0.39
C ARG A 771 -36.99 23.80 -0.26
N THR A 772 -36.54 24.87 0.40
CA THR A 772 -36.34 26.18 -0.24
C THR A 772 -35.34 26.08 -1.39
N ASP A 773 -34.22 25.39 -1.19
CA ASP A 773 -33.14 25.24 -2.18
C ASP A 773 -33.47 24.31 -3.37
N LEU A 774 -34.49 23.44 -3.24
CA LEU A 774 -34.95 22.48 -4.25
C LEU A 774 -36.25 22.91 -4.97
N TYR A 775 -37.16 23.58 -4.25
CA TYR A 775 -38.53 23.85 -4.69
C TYR A 775 -38.93 25.34 -4.65
N GLY A 776 -38.06 26.22 -4.14
CA GLY A 776 -38.12 27.66 -4.39
C GLY A 776 -37.33 28.02 -5.66
N GLU A 777 -37.80 28.88 -6.55
CA GLU A 777 -38.98 29.75 -6.46
C GLU A 777 -40.24 29.14 -7.11
N GLY A 778 -41.36 29.09 -6.36
CA GLY A 778 -42.70 29.15 -6.96
C GLY A 778 -43.52 27.85 -7.12
N SER A 779 -44.03 27.29 -6.02
CA SER A 779 -45.36 26.66 -5.99
C SER A 779 -45.96 26.70 -4.57
N PRO A 780 -47.24 27.06 -4.39
CA PRO A 780 -47.90 27.05 -3.08
C PRO A 780 -48.29 25.63 -2.64
N ALA A 781 -48.55 25.47 -1.34
CA ALA A 781 -49.07 24.26 -0.71
C ALA A 781 -50.60 24.07 -0.92
#